data_AF-A0A075HPQ6-F1
#
_entry.id   AF-A0A075HPQ6-F1
#
_cell.length_a   1.000
_cell.length_b   1.000
_cell.length_c   1.000
_cell.angle_alpha   90.00
_cell.angle_beta   90.00
_cell.angle_gamma   90.00
#
_symmetry.space_group_name_H-M   'P 1'
#
loop_
_entity.id
_entity.type
_entity.pdbx_description
1 polymer ?
#
loop_
_entity_poly.entity_id
_entity_poly.type
_entity_poly.pdbx_seq_one_letter_code
_entity_poly.pdbx_strand_id
1 'polypeptide(L)'
;MSERLLSASICLLLLTSMAPPVAAMGPSDSVIWGISYDWSHFEGDVENMTGVDTNSVNDDLEDAAEYAGFILETDQVVSGGSHFFVESWDDDVVVTIDDANGVSHQVTKRMTELTIRHGLLFDMGFTAAWTDENESIDIWMSASQEIVMVIDAVYTEYVDSDLMVYGGDLEMSGEYGQQADVSFNLQVIAADEVEAPEIDLGYSVSFEIPNLSSEWRVDEPLDYHHHLSEYPTTENGSDNEGHSVGQEYEGGLIRGDYSTVTGYSMYLALDGLPAEDFGINLDAFNVELSDSIPGTGDFREDLPVASGAIWDLSCPPVEGTEDLTIDGSTVEVQCGFTPPFSAGMAFMMGVSLVSAFDNGFQQLATVIEDQVGAWMEEISEEEDVFVCDDGEEIPAEWENDGWEDCSDGSDENEEQAGGTFTCDNGEVIPASWENDGEEDCSDGSDENDESSEAMERFERMAEALMNTNLNKTMEAFGEKLEILVEDNVPSEPVLDIEDSCGIMFWTTEDSRVVGLALLNDEDGDDSMEVLLGPDIVGVAEHGVELNLLYFDGDDARDAKADILGLIDIRDIAPESRHDVEELYDILGDDFLPDLDQTDTDEDGVIDFFDQDDDGDGMFDWEDPDPLAPPVTGFPEDEIDTIPGPTMLAVITMLGAAAILMPRRED
;
A
#
# COMPACT_ATOMS: atom_id res chain seq x y z
N MET A 1 6.34 23.49 -43.33
CA MET A 1 7.60 24.12 -42.86
C MET A 1 7.34 24.98 -41.64
N SER A 2 6.14 25.55 -41.47
CA SER A 2 5.76 26.19 -40.22
C SER A 2 5.56 25.16 -39.11
N GLU A 3 4.87 24.05 -39.37
CA GLU A 3 4.51 23.03 -38.37
C GLU A 3 5.74 22.35 -37.77
N ARG A 4 6.73 21.99 -38.59
CA ARG A 4 8.00 21.41 -38.10
C ARG A 4 8.88 22.41 -37.35
N LEU A 5 8.66 23.71 -37.48
CA LEU A 5 9.29 24.71 -36.61
C LEU A 5 8.47 24.93 -35.34
N LEU A 6 7.14 24.82 -35.40
CA LEU A 6 6.28 24.88 -34.22
C LEU A 6 6.50 23.68 -33.31
N SER A 7 6.39 22.45 -33.82
CA SER A 7 6.68 21.21 -33.09
C SER A 7 8.12 21.17 -32.58
N ALA A 8 9.13 21.56 -33.37
CA ALA A 8 10.50 21.65 -32.86
C ALA A 8 10.69 22.76 -31.81
N SER A 9 9.89 23.84 -31.83
CA SER A 9 9.91 24.86 -30.78
C SER A 9 9.09 24.46 -29.55
N ILE A 10 8.09 23.58 -29.70
CA ILE A 10 7.35 22.99 -28.58
C ILE A 10 8.25 21.94 -27.89
N CYS A 11 8.90 21.05 -28.63
CA CYS A 11 9.89 20.13 -28.04
C CYS A 11 11.09 20.88 -27.44
N LEU A 12 11.55 21.99 -28.04
CA LEU A 12 12.61 22.82 -27.44
C LEU A 12 12.09 23.66 -26.26
N LEU A 13 10.78 23.95 -26.20
CA LEU A 13 10.18 24.55 -25.01
C LEU A 13 10.04 23.52 -23.90
N LEU A 14 9.53 22.31 -24.17
CA LEU A 14 9.49 21.19 -23.23
C LEU A 14 10.89 20.86 -22.67
N LEU A 15 11.94 20.88 -23.50
CA LEU A 15 13.35 20.77 -23.08
C LEU A 15 13.92 22.03 -22.36
N THR A 16 13.06 22.97 -21.93
CA THR A 16 13.44 24.18 -21.16
C THR A 16 12.38 24.64 -20.15
N SER A 17 11.13 24.19 -20.26
CA SER A 17 10.11 24.24 -19.22
C SER A 17 10.39 23.06 -18.30
N MET A 18 11.20 23.34 -17.30
CA MET A 18 11.35 22.50 -16.11
C MET A 18 11.91 21.10 -16.40
N ALA A 19 13.23 20.97 -16.22
CA ALA A 19 13.63 19.97 -15.24
C ALA A 19 12.92 20.35 -13.92
N PRO A 20 12.50 19.40 -13.08
CA PRO A 20 11.94 19.74 -11.77
C PRO A 20 12.89 20.72 -11.04
N PRO A 21 12.40 21.52 -10.08
CA PRO A 21 13.28 22.17 -9.13
C PRO A 21 14.00 21.05 -8.35
N VAL A 22 15.11 20.56 -8.91
CA VAL A 22 15.89 19.41 -8.41
C VAL A 22 16.11 19.66 -6.93
N ALA A 23 15.57 18.75 -6.11
CA ALA A 23 15.58 18.85 -4.65
C ALA A 23 16.94 19.39 -4.21
N ALA A 24 16.93 20.58 -3.62
CA ALA A 24 18.14 21.33 -3.43
C ALA A 24 18.62 21.10 -2.00
N MET A 25 19.88 20.75 -1.82
CA MET A 25 20.49 20.94 -0.50
C MET A 25 20.30 22.41 -0.12
N GLY A 26 19.65 22.67 1.01
CA GLY A 26 19.48 24.01 1.53
C GLY A 26 20.83 24.69 1.83
N PRO A 27 20.81 25.98 2.19
CA PRO A 27 22.02 26.66 2.64
C PRO A 27 22.54 25.99 3.92
N SER A 28 23.83 26.12 4.23
CA SER A 28 24.46 25.50 5.42
C SER A 28 23.96 26.03 6.78
N ASP A 29 23.07 27.02 6.76
CA ASP A 29 22.34 27.58 7.90
C ASP A 29 20.83 27.30 7.82
N SER A 30 20.43 26.29 7.04
CA SER A 30 19.10 25.66 7.13
C SER A 30 18.95 24.88 8.43
N VAL A 31 17.71 24.81 8.92
CA VAL A 31 17.27 23.78 9.86
C VAL A 31 16.74 22.63 9.02
N ILE A 32 17.26 21.42 9.25
CA ILE A 32 16.79 20.19 8.62
C ILE A 32 16.73 19.10 9.67
N TRP A 33 15.70 18.26 9.56
CA TRP A 33 15.56 17.01 10.29
C TRP A 33 14.77 16.01 9.44
N GLY A 34 14.86 14.74 9.79
CA GLY A 34 14.16 13.67 9.10
C GLY A 34 14.22 12.33 9.81
N ILE A 35 13.58 11.35 9.20
CA ILE A 35 13.59 9.95 9.62
C ILE A 35 13.86 9.05 8.41
N SER A 36 14.43 7.88 8.65
CA SER A 36 14.51 6.81 7.65
C SER A 36 14.31 5.43 8.28
N TYR A 37 13.79 4.49 7.49
CA TYR A 37 13.47 3.13 7.89
C TYR A 37 13.91 2.16 6.80
N ASP A 38 14.49 1.02 7.19
CA ASP A 38 14.85 -0.07 6.27
C ASP A 38 13.91 -1.27 6.54
N TRP A 39 13.04 -1.56 5.58
CA TRP A 39 12.00 -2.59 5.72
C TRP A 39 12.57 -4.01 5.81
N SER A 40 13.82 -4.25 5.39
CA SER A 40 14.49 -5.56 5.56
C SER A 40 14.63 -5.98 7.02
N HIS A 41 14.47 -5.05 7.97
CA HIS A 41 14.54 -5.29 9.40
C HIS A 41 13.15 -5.33 10.08
N PHE A 42 12.06 -5.30 9.30
CA PHE A 42 10.68 -5.22 9.81
C PHE A 42 10.35 -6.28 10.85
N GLU A 43 10.75 -7.53 10.63
CA GLU A 43 10.43 -8.62 11.55
C GLU A 43 11.26 -8.56 12.84
N GLY A 44 12.55 -8.22 12.74
CA GLY A 44 13.41 -8.00 13.91
C GLY A 44 12.95 -6.82 14.77
N ASP A 45 12.43 -5.76 14.14
CA ASP A 45 11.78 -4.66 14.85
C ASP A 45 10.45 -5.10 15.49
N VAL A 46 9.70 -6.02 14.87
CA VAL A 46 8.51 -6.64 15.49
C VAL A 46 8.88 -7.51 16.71
N GLU A 47 9.98 -8.28 16.69
CA GLU A 47 10.47 -8.97 17.91
C GLU A 47 10.84 -7.93 18.97
N ASN A 48 11.66 -6.93 18.62
CA ASN A 48 12.13 -5.88 19.54
C ASN A 48 10.97 -5.06 20.16
N MET A 49 9.86 -4.85 19.42
CA MET A 49 8.68 -4.15 19.91
C MET A 49 7.71 -5.05 20.69
N THR A 50 7.46 -6.28 20.23
CA THR A 50 6.36 -7.10 20.75
C THR A 50 6.81 -8.26 21.64
N GLY A 51 8.07 -8.68 21.55
CA GLY A 51 8.61 -9.89 22.15
C GLY A 51 8.11 -11.18 21.49
N VAL A 52 7.46 -11.07 20.34
CA VAL A 52 7.10 -12.21 19.49
C VAL A 52 8.28 -12.50 18.56
N ASP A 53 9.06 -13.54 18.90
CA ASP A 53 9.79 -14.31 17.87
C ASP A 53 8.73 -15.04 17.05
N THR A 54 8.87 -14.94 15.75
CA THR A 54 7.81 -15.18 14.78
C THR A 54 8.13 -16.43 13.93
N ASN A 55 9.37 -16.57 13.43
CA ASN A 55 10.02 -17.82 12.99
C ASN A 55 9.73 -19.03 13.88
N SER A 56 9.67 -18.84 15.20
CA SER A 56 9.30 -19.93 16.09
C SER A 56 7.87 -20.48 15.88
N VAL A 57 7.03 -19.93 14.96
CA VAL A 57 5.57 -19.95 15.15
C VAL A 57 4.61 -20.16 13.93
N ASN A 58 4.88 -20.45 12.65
CA ASN A 58 5.94 -21.02 11.82
C ASN A 58 6.57 -22.33 12.23
N ASP A 59 7.72 -22.36 12.89
CA ASP A 59 8.23 -23.63 13.43
C ASP A 59 7.10 -24.33 14.23
N ASP A 60 6.22 -23.60 14.94
CA ASP A 60 4.99 -24.16 15.52
C ASP A 60 3.85 -24.47 14.52
N LEU A 61 3.63 -23.66 13.48
CA LEU A 61 2.54 -23.85 12.51
C LEU A 61 2.78 -25.12 11.67
N GLU A 62 4.03 -25.33 11.26
CA GLU A 62 4.51 -26.51 10.55
C GLU A 62 4.60 -27.73 11.49
N ASP A 63 5.12 -27.59 12.71
CA ASP A 63 5.13 -28.67 13.72
C ASP A 63 3.71 -29.02 14.22
N ALA A 64 2.72 -28.15 14.00
CA ALA A 64 1.30 -28.46 14.16
C ALA A 64 0.74 -29.24 12.94
N ALA A 65 1.16 -28.91 11.73
CA ALA A 65 0.77 -29.61 10.51
C ALA A 65 1.38 -31.03 10.42
N GLU A 66 2.70 -31.19 10.66
CA GLU A 66 3.37 -32.51 10.66
C GLU A 66 2.75 -33.43 11.73
N TYR A 67 2.43 -32.88 12.90
CA TYR A 67 1.75 -33.60 13.97
C TYR A 67 0.33 -34.04 13.58
N ALA A 68 -0.43 -33.18 12.88
CA ALA A 68 -1.76 -33.50 12.39
C ALA A 68 -1.72 -34.51 11.24
N GLY A 69 -0.66 -34.49 10.42
CA GLY A 69 -0.43 -35.39 9.29
C GLY A 69 -0.69 -34.77 7.92
N PHE A 70 -0.40 -33.48 7.75
CA PHE A 70 -0.36 -32.79 6.46
C PHE A 70 0.88 -31.90 6.38
N ILE A 71 1.24 -31.46 5.17
CA ILE A 71 2.27 -30.44 4.96
C ILE A 71 1.59 -29.07 4.98
N LEU A 72 2.21 -28.10 5.64
CA LEU A 72 1.93 -26.68 5.56
C LEU A 72 3.31 -26.03 5.67
N GLU A 73 3.68 -25.23 4.67
CA GLU A 73 4.96 -24.52 4.57
C GLU A 73 4.60 -23.09 4.11
N THR A 74 5.12 -22.05 4.76
CA THR A 74 4.73 -20.65 4.48
C THR A 74 5.78 -19.63 4.92
N ASP A 75 5.96 -18.58 4.11
CA ASP A 75 6.98 -17.55 4.31
C ASP A 75 6.49 -16.17 3.82
N GLN A 76 7.17 -15.11 4.24
CA GLN A 76 6.95 -13.73 3.81
C GLN A 76 8.25 -12.90 3.84
N VAL A 77 8.52 -12.18 2.76
CA VAL A 77 9.74 -11.38 2.57
C VAL A 77 9.35 -9.92 2.38
N VAL A 78 10.03 -9.01 3.09
CA VAL A 78 9.74 -7.57 3.07
C VAL A 78 11.03 -6.77 2.97
N SER A 79 11.14 -5.86 2.01
CA SER A 79 12.35 -5.04 1.84
C SER A 79 12.07 -3.63 1.28
N GLY A 80 13.10 -2.78 1.31
CA GLY A 80 13.06 -1.41 0.78
C GLY A 80 13.27 -0.32 1.84
N GLY A 81 13.18 0.94 1.41
CA GLY A 81 13.42 2.11 2.27
C GLY A 81 12.21 3.03 2.40
N SER A 82 12.01 3.61 3.58
CA SER A 82 11.14 4.79 3.77
C SER A 82 11.93 5.96 4.32
N HIS A 83 11.78 7.14 3.74
CA HIS A 83 12.56 8.34 4.07
C HIS A 83 11.67 9.59 4.05
N PHE A 84 11.78 10.42 5.08
CA PHE A 84 11.03 11.67 5.21
C PHE A 84 11.94 12.76 5.76
N PHE A 85 12.15 13.85 5.00
CA PHE A 85 13.01 14.96 5.39
C PHE A 85 12.32 16.32 5.18
N VAL A 86 12.42 17.19 6.18
CA VAL A 86 11.91 18.57 6.14
C VAL A 86 13.07 19.54 6.36
N GLU A 87 13.29 20.45 5.41
CA GLU A 87 14.36 21.45 5.45
C GLU A 87 13.79 22.87 5.31
N SER A 88 14.13 23.80 6.22
CA SER A 88 13.62 25.17 6.20
C SER A 88 14.69 26.22 6.51
N TRP A 89 14.64 27.34 5.79
CA TRP A 89 15.53 28.49 5.96
C TRP A 89 14.82 29.79 5.54
N ASP A 90 15.42 30.95 5.81
CA ASP A 90 14.91 32.26 5.40
C ASP A 90 15.78 32.89 4.30
N ASP A 91 15.16 33.54 3.31
CA ASP A 91 15.84 34.33 2.26
C ASP A 91 15.68 35.83 2.53
N ASP A 92 16.79 36.43 2.95
CA ASP A 92 17.02 37.85 3.24
C ASP A 92 16.77 38.78 2.02
N VAL A 93 16.58 38.22 0.81
CA VAL A 93 16.27 38.97 -0.41
C VAL A 93 14.84 39.51 -0.36
N VAL A 94 14.71 40.76 0.08
CA VAL A 94 13.45 41.51 0.04
C VAL A 94 12.89 41.59 -1.38
N VAL A 95 11.70 41.01 -1.58
CA VAL A 95 10.92 41.02 -2.83
C VAL A 95 9.72 41.98 -2.74
N THR A 96 8.98 42.10 -3.85
CA THR A 96 7.71 42.83 -3.93
C THR A 96 6.64 41.87 -4.41
N ILE A 97 5.62 41.63 -3.59
CA ILE A 97 4.40 40.90 -3.94
C ILE A 97 3.20 41.86 -3.87
N ASP A 98 2.15 41.55 -4.62
CA ASP A 98 0.83 42.19 -4.50
C ASP A 98 -0.11 41.23 -3.72
N ASP A 99 -0.86 41.74 -2.74
CA ASP A 99 -1.89 40.97 -2.03
C ASP A 99 -3.13 40.69 -2.91
N ALA A 100 -4.11 39.93 -2.41
CA ALA A 100 -5.35 39.64 -3.15
C ALA A 100 -6.15 40.91 -3.52
N ASN A 101 -5.93 42.02 -2.82
CA ASN A 101 -6.52 43.34 -3.07
C ASN A 101 -5.70 44.20 -4.06
N GLY A 102 -4.53 43.73 -4.50
CA GLY A 102 -3.64 44.43 -5.43
C GLY A 102 -2.83 45.56 -4.80
N VAL A 103 -2.50 45.44 -3.50
CA VAL A 103 -1.59 46.35 -2.79
C VAL A 103 -0.20 45.71 -2.70
N SER A 104 0.81 46.45 -3.14
CA SER A 104 2.20 45.97 -3.15
C SER A 104 2.86 46.11 -1.78
N HIS A 105 3.38 45.00 -1.24
CA HIS A 105 4.11 44.92 0.03
C HIS A 105 5.62 44.72 -0.20
N GLN A 106 6.40 44.76 0.88
CA GLN A 106 7.85 44.47 0.87
C GLN A 106 8.10 43.40 1.92
N VAL A 107 8.52 42.22 1.47
CA VAL A 107 8.57 40.97 2.26
C VAL A 107 9.88 40.25 1.96
N THR A 108 10.38 39.48 2.93
CA THR A 108 11.37 38.42 2.71
C THR A 108 10.65 37.11 2.36
N LYS A 109 11.39 36.01 2.21
CA LYS A 109 10.80 34.68 2.07
C LYS A 109 11.23 33.78 3.21
N ARG A 110 10.35 32.84 3.54
CA ARG A 110 10.69 31.61 4.25
C ARG A 110 10.53 30.44 3.28
N MET A 111 11.55 29.60 3.18
CA MET A 111 11.53 28.40 2.35
C MET A 111 11.29 27.19 3.25
N THR A 112 10.51 26.23 2.76
CA THR A 112 10.40 24.89 3.33
C THR A 112 10.39 23.87 2.20
N GLU A 113 11.33 22.95 2.21
CA GLU A 113 11.33 21.77 1.35
C GLU A 113 10.86 20.55 2.14
N LEU A 114 10.11 19.68 1.46
CA LEU A 114 9.75 18.34 1.91
C LEU A 114 10.21 17.36 0.82
N THR A 115 11.03 16.39 1.24
CA THR A 115 11.49 15.28 0.41
C THR A 115 11.01 13.98 1.06
N ILE A 116 10.24 13.20 0.31
CA ILE A 116 9.80 11.85 0.68
C ILE A 116 10.29 10.88 -0.39
N ARG A 117 10.80 9.73 0.06
CA ARG A 117 11.07 8.54 -0.75
C ARG A 117 10.53 7.34 0.01
N HIS A 118 9.79 6.48 -0.65
CA HIS A 118 9.29 5.24 -0.08
C HIS A 118 9.29 4.20 -1.19
N GLY A 119 9.90 3.07 -0.93
CA GLY A 119 9.90 1.86 -1.74
C GLY A 119 9.64 0.69 -0.80
N LEU A 120 8.71 -0.17 -1.18
CA LEU A 120 8.40 -1.41 -0.49
C LEU A 120 8.27 -2.52 -1.54
N LEU A 121 9.04 -3.58 -1.35
CA LEU A 121 8.77 -4.88 -1.94
C LEU A 121 8.23 -5.77 -0.82
N PHE A 122 7.18 -6.52 -1.11
CA PHE A 122 6.56 -7.48 -0.22
C PHE A 122 6.17 -8.71 -1.03
N ASP A 123 6.64 -9.88 -0.65
CA ASP A 123 6.20 -11.15 -1.21
C ASP A 123 5.79 -12.09 -0.09
N MET A 124 4.81 -12.95 -0.35
CA MET A 124 4.41 -14.01 0.59
C MET A 124 3.95 -15.25 -0.14
N GLY A 125 4.12 -16.40 0.52
CA GLY A 125 3.80 -17.70 -0.04
C GLY A 125 3.25 -18.65 1.02
N PHE A 126 2.36 -19.54 0.60
CA PHE A 126 2.12 -20.78 1.35
C PHE A 126 1.77 -21.94 0.43
N THR A 127 2.14 -23.15 0.86
CA THR A 127 1.60 -24.40 0.33
C THR A 127 0.98 -25.23 1.45
N ALA A 128 -0.05 -26.00 1.14
CA ALA A 128 -0.69 -26.92 2.07
C ALA A 128 -1.12 -28.21 1.37
N ALA A 129 -0.53 -29.35 1.72
CA ALA A 129 -0.74 -30.64 1.07
C ALA A 129 -1.19 -31.73 2.06
N TRP A 130 -2.40 -32.26 1.86
CA TRP A 130 -3.02 -33.30 2.70
C TRP A 130 -3.46 -34.51 1.87
N THR A 131 -3.40 -35.72 2.43
CA THR A 131 -3.82 -36.96 1.75
C THR A 131 -4.39 -38.02 2.72
N ASP A 132 -5.45 -38.73 2.32
CA ASP A 132 -5.99 -39.93 2.99
C ASP A 132 -6.43 -40.99 1.97
N GLU A 133 -5.87 -42.21 2.06
CA GLU A 133 -6.03 -43.33 1.11
C GLU A 133 -5.85 -43.01 -0.39
N ASN A 134 -6.86 -42.50 -1.11
CA ASN A 134 -6.74 -42.05 -2.52
C ASN A 134 -7.16 -40.58 -2.72
N GLU A 135 -7.58 -39.92 -1.66
CA GLU A 135 -8.13 -38.57 -1.65
C GLU A 135 -7.04 -37.58 -1.21
N SER A 136 -6.84 -36.47 -1.95
CA SER A 136 -5.90 -35.39 -1.58
C SER A 136 -6.51 -34.01 -1.77
N ILE A 137 -5.93 -33.05 -1.05
CA ILE A 137 -6.12 -31.61 -1.25
C ILE A 137 -4.73 -31.01 -1.18
N ASP A 138 -4.32 -30.36 -2.25
CA ASP A 138 -3.03 -29.71 -2.39
C ASP A 138 -3.31 -28.26 -2.81
N ILE A 139 -2.78 -27.28 -2.07
CA ILE A 139 -3.03 -25.85 -2.25
C ILE A 139 -1.69 -25.15 -2.36
N TRP A 140 -1.57 -24.16 -3.24
CA TRP A 140 -0.53 -23.14 -3.09
C TRP A 140 -1.08 -21.74 -3.39
N MET A 141 -0.47 -20.73 -2.79
CA MET A 141 -0.75 -19.33 -3.03
C MET A 141 0.56 -18.54 -2.99
N SER A 142 0.74 -17.63 -3.94
CA SER A 142 1.70 -16.53 -3.85
C SER A 142 0.96 -15.19 -3.86
N ALA A 143 1.56 -14.18 -3.24
CA ALA A 143 1.13 -12.79 -3.43
C ALA A 143 2.35 -11.87 -3.36
N SER A 144 2.49 -10.97 -4.34
CA SER A 144 3.50 -9.93 -4.38
C SER A 144 2.87 -8.54 -4.28
N GLN A 145 3.62 -7.56 -3.81
CA GLN A 145 3.22 -6.17 -3.73
C GLN A 145 4.43 -5.24 -3.87
N GLU A 146 4.38 -4.36 -4.87
CA GLU A 146 5.28 -3.23 -5.02
C GLU A 146 4.55 -1.93 -4.59
N ILE A 147 5.19 -1.11 -3.76
CA ILE A 147 4.73 0.26 -3.49
C ILE A 147 5.90 1.23 -3.68
N VAL A 148 5.67 2.29 -4.45
CA VAL A 148 6.59 3.43 -4.57
C VAL A 148 5.86 4.74 -4.28
N MET A 149 6.46 5.61 -3.47
CA MET A 149 6.00 6.99 -3.28
C MET A 149 7.19 7.95 -3.23
N VAL A 150 7.27 8.84 -4.21
CA VAL A 150 8.31 9.86 -4.35
C VAL A 150 7.62 11.21 -4.32
N ILE A 151 7.99 12.11 -3.41
CA ILE A 151 7.44 13.48 -3.36
C ILE A 151 8.57 14.46 -3.09
N ASP A 152 8.70 15.46 -3.96
CA ASP A 152 9.52 16.65 -3.72
C ASP A 152 8.62 17.89 -3.80
N ALA A 153 8.49 18.62 -2.68
CA ALA A 153 7.65 19.80 -2.57
C ALA A 153 8.48 20.99 -2.02
N VAL A 154 8.49 22.10 -2.76
CA VAL A 154 9.19 23.34 -2.41
C VAL A 154 8.17 24.44 -2.14
N TYR A 155 8.05 24.83 -0.89
CA TYR A 155 7.18 25.92 -0.44
C TYR A 155 7.96 27.22 -0.23
N THR A 156 7.45 28.31 -0.80
CA THR A 156 7.93 29.69 -0.59
C THR A 156 6.85 30.49 0.13
N GLU A 157 7.02 30.72 1.42
CA GLU A 157 6.16 31.58 2.23
C GLU A 157 6.64 33.04 2.17
N TYR A 158 5.73 34.01 2.12
CA TYR A 158 6.07 35.43 2.07
C TYR A 158 5.76 36.13 3.41
N VAL A 159 6.81 36.61 4.10
CA VAL A 159 6.73 37.17 5.46
C VAL A 159 7.35 38.57 5.55
N ASP A 160 6.86 39.40 6.46
CA ASP A 160 7.50 40.67 6.82
C ASP A 160 8.38 40.55 8.09
N SER A 161 8.93 41.69 8.55
CA SER A 161 9.83 41.73 9.70
C SER A 161 9.17 41.47 11.06
N ASP A 162 7.84 41.42 11.11
CA ASP A 162 7.05 41.06 12.29
C ASP A 162 6.45 39.63 12.12
N LEU A 163 6.96 38.83 11.16
CA LEU A 163 6.51 37.49 10.74
C LEU A 163 5.05 37.40 10.26
N MET A 164 4.46 38.51 9.82
CA MET A 164 3.13 38.51 9.20
C MET A 164 3.17 37.81 7.83
N VAL A 165 2.32 36.80 7.62
CA VAL A 165 2.24 36.01 6.38
C VAL A 165 1.33 36.67 5.35
N TYR A 166 1.84 36.85 4.13
CA TYR A 166 1.14 37.48 3.00
C TYR A 166 0.67 36.48 1.93
N GLY A 167 0.91 35.19 2.15
CA GLY A 167 0.63 34.10 1.23
C GLY A 167 1.88 33.28 0.94
N GLY A 168 1.83 32.41 -0.07
CA GLY A 168 2.98 31.62 -0.50
C GLY A 168 2.82 31.05 -1.90
N ASP A 169 3.88 30.44 -2.40
CA ASP A 169 3.94 29.70 -3.66
C ASP A 169 4.37 28.25 -3.35
N LEU A 170 3.75 27.27 -3.99
CA LEU A 170 4.12 25.85 -3.90
C LEU A 170 4.47 25.36 -5.30
N GLU A 171 5.67 24.78 -5.44
CA GLU A 171 6.08 24.00 -6.61
C GLU A 171 6.28 22.56 -6.12
N MET A 172 5.74 21.56 -6.83
CA MET A 172 5.77 20.18 -6.38
C MET A 172 5.78 19.20 -7.56
N SER A 173 6.54 18.12 -7.40
CA SER A 173 6.49 16.94 -8.27
C SER A 173 6.44 15.68 -7.41
N GLY A 174 5.89 14.60 -7.95
CA GLY A 174 5.90 13.33 -7.26
C GLY A 174 5.26 12.21 -8.06
N GLU A 175 5.34 11.02 -7.50
CA GLU A 175 4.83 9.78 -8.07
C GLU A 175 4.29 8.90 -6.94
N TYR A 176 3.20 8.21 -7.20
CA TYR A 176 2.71 7.10 -6.40
C TYR A 176 2.44 5.93 -7.34
N GLY A 177 3.06 4.78 -7.08
CA GLY A 177 2.80 3.52 -7.75
C GLY A 177 2.44 2.47 -6.71
N GLN A 178 1.43 1.67 -7.01
CA GLN A 178 1.14 0.44 -6.30
C GLN A 178 0.84 -0.65 -7.32
N GLN A 179 1.51 -1.78 -7.21
CA GLN A 179 1.16 -3.03 -7.87
C GLN A 179 0.96 -4.11 -6.81
N ALA A 180 0.03 -5.03 -7.06
CA ALA A 180 -0.06 -6.26 -6.29
C ALA A 180 -0.66 -7.35 -7.16
N ASP A 181 -0.03 -8.52 -7.13
CA ASP A 181 -0.40 -9.70 -7.90
C ASP A 181 -0.58 -10.88 -6.94
N VAL A 182 -1.59 -11.70 -7.18
CA VAL A 182 -1.97 -12.84 -6.33
C VAL A 182 -2.29 -14.03 -7.22
N SER A 183 -1.54 -15.12 -7.07
CA SER A 183 -1.80 -16.40 -7.72
C SER A 183 -2.26 -17.42 -6.69
N PHE A 184 -3.32 -18.16 -7.00
CA PHE A 184 -3.89 -19.19 -6.14
C PHE A 184 -4.23 -20.44 -6.95
N ASN A 185 -3.68 -21.59 -6.53
CA ASN A 185 -3.97 -22.89 -7.10
C ASN A 185 -4.57 -23.82 -6.04
N LEU A 186 -5.60 -24.57 -6.42
CA LEU A 186 -6.23 -25.60 -5.61
C LEU A 186 -6.36 -26.89 -6.43
N GLN A 187 -5.64 -27.93 -6.05
CA GLN A 187 -5.83 -29.28 -6.55
C GLN A 187 -6.63 -30.13 -5.56
N VAL A 188 -7.68 -30.80 -6.04
CA VAL A 188 -8.48 -31.74 -5.25
C VAL A 188 -8.59 -33.06 -6.01
N ILE A 189 -8.11 -34.12 -5.39
CA ILE A 189 -8.30 -35.50 -5.88
C ILE A 189 -9.32 -36.17 -4.97
N ALA A 190 -10.49 -36.54 -5.50
CA ALA A 190 -11.55 -37.16 -4.72
C ALA A 190 -12.51 -37.99 -5.59
N ALA A 191 -13.04 -39.09 -5.07
CA ALA A 191 -14.04 -39.92 -5.76
C ALA A 191 -13.64 -40.47 -7.16
N ASP A 192 -12.35 -40.75 -7.37
CA ASP A 192 -11.70 -41.06 -8.68
C ASP A 192 -11.69 -39.87 -9.69
N GLU A 193 -12.10 -38.66 -9.29
CA GLU A 193 -12.02 -37.39 -10.03
C GLU A 193 -10.77 -36.58 -9.64
N VAL A 194 -10.39 -35.62 -10.49
CA VAL A 194 -9.40 -34.57 -10.20
C VAL A 194 -9.97 -33.22 -10.63
N GLU A 195 -9.85 -32.22 -9.77
CA GLU A 195 -10.08 -30.81 -10.07
C GLU A 195 -8.79 -30.03 -9.76
N ALA A 196 -8.48 -29.00 -10.56
CA ALA A 196 -7.25 -28.22 -10.41
C ALA A 196 -7.40 -26.75 -10.85
N PRO A 197 -8.40 -25.98 -10.35
CA PRO A 197 -8.54 -24.56 -10.67
C PRO A 197 -7.32 -23.72 -10.24
N GLU A 198 -6.96 -22.80 -11.13
CA GLU A 198 -5.90 -21.81 -10.97
C GLU A 198 -6.51 -20.41 -11.18
N ILE A 199 -6.13 -19.46 -10.34
CA ILE A 199 -6.67 -18.09 -10.30
C ILE A 199 -5.52 -17.11 -10.13
N ASP A 200 -5.23 -16.33 -11.17
CA ASP A 200 -4.33 -15.19 -11.09
C ASP A 200 -5.14 -13.88 -11.09
N LEU A 201 -4.90 -13.03 -10.09
CA LEU A 201 -5.51 -11.73 -9.95
C LEU A 201 -4.43 -10.69 -9.69
N GLY A 202 -4.22 -9.78 -10.63
CA GLY A 202 -3.26 -8.70 -10.50
C GLY A 202 -3.86 -7.33 -10.76
N TYR A 203 -3.36 -6.32 -10.06
CA TYR A 203 -3.67 -4.93 -10.35
C TYR A 203 -2.45 -4.03 -10.15
N SER A 204 -2.37 -2.97 -10.95
CA SER A 204 -1.51 -1.83 -10.68
C SER A 204 -2.24 -0.51 -10.87
N VAL A 205 -1.92 0.47 -10.03
CA VAL A 205 -2.44 1.84 -10.08
C VAL A 205 -1.27 2.79 -9.89
N SER A 206 -1.08 3.69 -10.85
CA SER A 206 -0.03 4.72 -10.81
C SER A 206 -0.61 6.12 -10.95
N PHE A 207 -0.01 7.07 -10.24
CA PHE A 207 -0.38 8.47 -10.22
C PHE A 207 0.89 9.35 -10.21
N GLU A 208 1.31 9.74 -11.41
CA GLU A 208 2.40 10.68 -11.64
C GLU A 208 1.88 12.11 -11.52
N ILE A 209 2.60 12.97 -10.80
CA ILE A 209 2.48 14.44 -10.80
C ILE A 209 3.80 15.01 -11.37
N PRO A 210 4.00 15.02 -12.70
CA PRO A 210 5.23 15.56 -13.29
C PRO A 210 5.47 17.04 -12.97
N ASN A 211 4.39 17.79 -12.72
CA ASN A 211 4.46 19.18 -12.26
C ASN A 211 3.12 19.63 -11.66
N LEU A 212 3.16 20.20 -10.46
CA LEU A 212 2.10 20.99 -9.86
C LEU A 212 2.67 22.33 -9.39
N SER A 213 2.00 23.44 -9.75
CA SER A 213 2.34 24.78 -9.27
C SER A 213 1.10 25.47 -8.68
N SER A 214 1.23 26.16 -7.54
CA SER A 214 0.14 26.97 -7.00
C SER A 214 0.60 28.27 -6.29
N GLU A 215 -0.15 29.35 -6.55
CA GLU A 215 -0.04 30.66 -5.91
C GLU A 215 -1.18 30.83 -4.91
N TRP A 216 -0.85 31.14 -3.67
CA TRP A 216 -1.79 31.55 -2.63
C TRP A 216 -1.51 33.00 -2.20
N ARG A 217 -2.56 33.82 -2.13
CA ARG A 217 -2.49 35.22 -1.67
C ARG A 217 -3.62 35.53 -0.70
N VAL A 218 -3.26 36.17 0.41
CA VAL A 218 -4.20 36.52 1.49
C VAL A 218 -4.95 37.82 1.19
N ASP A 219 -6.13 37.99 1.80
CA ASP A 219 -6.91 39.23 1.73
C ASP A 219 -6.45 40.28 2.75
N GLU A 220 -6.11 39.86 3.97
CA GLU A 220 -5.40 40.64 5.00
C GLU A 220 -4.25 39.77 5.56
N PRO A 221 -3.10 40.36 6.02
CA PRO A 221 -1.95 39.59 6.46
C PRO A 221 -2.25 38.72 7.69
N LEU A 222 -1.77 37.48 7.70
CA LEU A 222 -2.07 36.49 8.71
C LEU A 222 -0.97 36.40 9.77
N ASP A 223 -1.37 36.42 11.04
CA ASP A 223 -0.48 36.27 12.18
C ASP A 223 -0.70 34.89 12.81
N TYR A 224 -0.10 33.86 12.21
CA TYR A 224 -0.15 32.49 12.74
C TYR A 224 1.19 31.97 13.28
N HIS A 225 2.29 32.66 13.01
CA HIS A 225 3.60 32.36 13.60
C HIS A 225 3.68 32.78 15.07
N HIS A 226 2.85 33.73 15.52
CA HIS A 226 2.63 34.05 16.94
C HIS A 226 2.26 32.82 17.80
N HIS A 227 1.60 31.80 17.23
CA HIS A 227 1.28 30.56 17.94
C HIS A 227 2.50 29.78 18.42
N LEU A 228 3.67 29.98 17.80
CA LEU A 228 4.94 29.34 18.15
C LEU A 228 5.90 30.25 18.93
N SER A 229 5.70 31.57 18.91
CA SER A 229 6.60 32.53 19.58
C SER A 229 6.03 33.15 20.86
N GLU A 230 4.71 33.17 21.06
CA GLU A 230 4.08 33.67 22.29
C GLU A 230 3.20 32.63 23.00
N TYR A 231 3.53 32.36 24.26
CA TYR A 231 2.82 31.42 25.12
C TYR A 231 1.34 31.82 25.31
N PRO A 232 0.38 30.87 25.27
CA PRO A 232 -1.05 31.17 25.37
C PRO A 232 -1.45 31.97 26.61
N THR A 233 -2.31 32.98 26.46
CA THR A 233 -2.85 33.74 27.61
C THR A 233 -4.37 33.76 27.64
N THR A 234 -4.93 33.74 28.85
CA THR A 234 -6.38 33.64 29.12
C THR A 234 -7.20 34.86 28.64
N GLU A 235 -6.59 35.87 28.02
CA GLU A 235 -7.31 36.99 27.37
C GLU A 235 -7.46 36.78 25.85
N ASN A 236 -6.71 35.86 25.21
CA ASN A 236 -6.70 35.63 23.75
C ASN A 236 -7.75 34.61 23.24
N GLY A 237 -8.67 34.14 24.09
CA GLY A 237 -9.90 33.47 23.61
C GLY A 237 -9.94 31.94 23.65
N SER A 238 -9.03 31.28 24.36
CA SER A 238 -9.04 29.81 24.57
C SER A 238 -10.38 29.30 25.13
N ASP A 239 -10.98 28.30 24.47
CA ASP A 239 -12.14 27.56 25.01
C ASP A 239 -11.66 26.54 26.06
N ASN A 240 -11.68 26.94 27.33
CA ASN A 240 -11.32 26.18 28.55
C ASN A 240 -9.93 25.51 28.59
N GLU A 241 -9.15 25.86 29.62
CA GLU A 241 -7.90 25.18 30.02
C GLU A 241 -6.65 25.45 29.14
N GLY A 242 -6.60 26.65 28.54
CA GLY A 242 -5.53 27.62 28.80
C GLY A 242 -4.10 27.40 28.29
N HIS A 243 -3.79 26.23 27.72
CA HIS A 243 -2.42 25.81 27.33
C HIS A 243 -2.28 25.46 25.84
N SER A 244 -3.37 25.53 25.10
CA SER A 244 -3.39 25.50 23.64
C SER A 244 -3.78 26.87 23.08
N VAL A 245 -3.22 27.19 21.91
CA VAL A 245 -3.65 28.31 21.07
C VAL A 245 -3.92 27.78 19.68
N GLY A 246 -4.97 28.27 19.03
CA GLY A 246 -5.28 27.95 17.65
C GLY A 246 -6.37 28.85 17.11
N GLN A 247 -6.29 29.13 15.82
CA GLN A 247 -7.20 30.03 15.12
C GLN A 247 -7.41 29.58 13.67
N GLU A 248 -8.66 29.68 13.21
CA GLU A 248 -9.04 29.64 11.80
C GLU A 248 -8.97 31.06 11.22
N TYR A 249 -8.39 31.18 10.02
CA TYR A 249 -8.26 32.44 9.29
C TYR A 249 -9.04 32.37 7.97
N GLU A 250 -9.68 33.48 7.58
CA GLU A 250 -10.10 33.71 6.19
C GLU A 250 -8.84 33.90 5.34
N GLY A 251 -8.21 32.79 4.94
CA GLY A 251 -6.85 32.78 4.37
C GLY A 251 -6.72 33.41 2.99
N GLY A 252 -7.82 33.86 2.38
CA GLY A 252 -7.83 34.38 1.01
C GLY A 252 -7.96 33.26 -0.01
N LEU A 253 -7.20 33.34 -1.11
CA LEU A 253 -7.48 32.55 -2.31
C LEU A 253 -6.22 31.86 -2.85
N ILE A 254 -6.34 30.56 -3.12
CA ILE A 254 -5.35 29.75 -3.84
C ILE A 254 -5.74 29.61 -5.33
N ARG A 255 -4.74 29.52 -6.21
CA ARG A 255 -4.89 29.08 -7.60
C ARG A 255 -3.69 28.24 -7.98
N GLY A 256 -3.87 27.26 -8.83
CA GLY A 256 -2.75 26.53 -9.40
C GLY A 256 -3.08 25.87 -10.72
N ASP A 257 -2.05 25.30 -11.33
CA ASP A 257 -2.16 24.39 -12.45
C ASP A 257 -1.35 23.12 -12.19
N TYR A 258 -1.80 22.02 -12.78
CA TYR A 258 -1.18 20.71 -12.65
C TYR A 258 -1.21 19.97 -13.98
N SER A 259 -0.23 19.09 -14.15
CA SER A 259 -0.27 17.94 -15.04
C SER A 259 -0.16 16.68 -14.21
N THR A 260 -0.95 15.66 -14.57
CA THR A 260 -0.91 14.33 -13.97
C THR A 260 -0.93 13.26 -15.05
N VAL A 261 -0.44 12.07 -14.72
CA VAL A 261 -0.72 10.84 -15.48
C VAL A 261 -1.26 9.81 -14.50
N THR A 262 -2.48 9.33 -14.74
CA THR A 262 -3.08 8.25 -13.94
C THR A 262 -3.09 6.99 -14.79
N GLY A 263 -2.22 6.03 -14.46
CA GLY A 263 -2.20 4.72 -15.09
C GLY A 263 -2.96 3.69 -14.25
N TYR A 264 -3.52 2.68 -14.91
CA TYR A 264 -3.89 1.45 -14.24
C TYR A 264 -3.69 0.25 -15.15
N SER A 265 -3.49 -0.90 -14.51
CA SER A 265 -3.69 -2.22 -15.09
C SER A 265 -4.54 -3.04 -14.12
N MET A 266 -5.34 -3.96 -14.62
CA MET A 266 -5.92 -5.06 -13.85
C MET A 266 -6.06 -6.26 -14.77
N TYR A 267 -5.76 -7.44 -14.25
CA TYR A 267 -6.03 -8.68 -14.94
C TYR A 267 -6.66 -9.72 -14.00
N LEU A 268 -7.48 -10.57 -14.60
CA LEU A 268 -7.97 -11.81 -14.01
C LEU A 268 -7.69 -12.91 -15.04
N ALA A 269 -7.00 -13.96 -14.61
CA ALA A 269 -6.87 -15.20 -15.37
C ALA A 269 -7.42 -16.37 -14.54
N LEU A 270 -8.13 -17.26 -15.23
CA LEU A 270 -8.66 -18.51 -14.71
C LEU A 270 -8.26 -19.63 -15.68
N ASP A 271 -7.63 -20.67 -15.15
CA ASP A 271 -7.42 -21.96 -15.84
C ASP A 271 -7.86 -23.12 -14.91
N GLY A 272 -7.91 -24.34 -15.44
CA GLY A 272 -8.22 -25.56 -14.69
C GLY A 272 -9.68 -25.71 -14.23
N LEU A 273 -10.52 -24.67 -14.36
CA LEU A 273 -11.96 -24.74 -14.09
C LEU A 273 -12.71 -25.56 -15.16
N PRO A 274 -13.70 -26.39 -14.78
CA PRO A 274 -14.58 -27.12 -15.69
C PRO A 274 -15.67 -26.20 -16.25
N ALA A 275 -15.25 -25.11 -16.89
CA ALA A 275 -16.14 -24.07 -17.39
C ALA A 275 -16.98 -24.54 -18.59
N GLU A 276 -16.44 -25.41 -19.45
CA GLU A 276 -17.22 -26.08 -20.51
C GLU A 276 -18.41 -26.83 -19.90
N ASP A 277 -18.20 -27.60 -18.81
CA ASP A 277 -19.25 -28.35 -18.11
C ASP A 277 -20.36 -27.43 -17.52
N PHE A 278 -20.03 -26.19 -17.14
CA PHE A 278 -21.00 -25.20 -16.67
C PHE A 278 -21.56 -24.27 -17.77
N GLY A 279 -21.18 -24.46 -19.03
CA GLY A 279 -21.56 -23.55 -20.14
C GLY A 279 -20.84 -22.18 -20.12
N ILE A 280 -19.86 -22.00 -19.23
CA ILE A 280 -19.14 -20.75 -18.98
C ILE A 280 -18.02 -20.57 -20.02
N ASN A 281 -17.94 -19.39 -20.62
CA ASN A 281 -16.89 -19.04 -21.59
C ASN A 281 -15.65 -18.45 -20.90
N LEU A 282 -14.59 -19.24 -20.69
CA LEU A 282 -13.33 -18.75 -20.07
C LEU A 282 -12.68 -17.58 -20.85
N ASP A 283 -12.80 -17.54 -22.18
CA ASP A 283 -12.30 -16.41 -23.01
C ASP A 283 -13.01 -15.07 -22.65
N ALA A 284 -14.15 -15.10 -21.95
CA ALA A 284 -14.82 -13.90 -21.44
C ALA A 284 -14.47 -13.57 -19.98
N PHE A 285 -13.99 -14.54 -19.18
CA PHE A 285 -13.55 -14.29 -17.80
C PHE A 285 -12.08 -13.86 -17.74
N ASN A 286 -11.25 -14.35 -18.68
CA ASN A 286 -9.84 -14.00 -18.78
C ASN A 286 -9.69 -12.61 -19.41
N VAL A 287 -9.47 -11.59 -18.58
CA VAL A 287 -9.52 -10.17 -18.96
C VAL A 287 -8.27 -9.42 -18.53
N GLU A 288 -7.77 -8.54 -19.41
CA GLU A 288 -6.70 -7.57 -19.15
C GLU A 288 -7.23 -6.18 -19.50
N LEU A 289 -7.35 -5.28 -18.50
CA LEU A 289 -7.80 -3.90 -18.68
C LEU A 289 -6.69 -2.94 -18.26
N SER A 290 -6.15 -2.16 -19.20
CA SER A 290 -5.15 -1.13 -18.91
C SER A 290 -5.35 0.13 -19.75
N ASP A 291 -5.14 1.30 -19.14
CA ASP A 291 -5.10 2.60 -19.83
C ASP A 291 -4.22 3.61 -19.07
N SER A 292 -3.85 4.70 -19.74
CA SER A 292 -3.08 5.80 -19.17
C SER A 292 -3.76 7.15 -19.46
N ILE A 293 -4.21 7.82 -18.41
CA ILE A 293 -5.07 9.00 -18.48
C ILE A 293 -4.24 10.25 -18.13
N PRO A 294 -3.79 11.05 -19.12
CA PRO A 294 -3.09 12.30 -18.87
C PRO A 294 -4.07 13.41 -18.46
N GLY A 295 -4.04 13.81 -17.19
CA GLY A 295 -4.79 14.94 -16.65
C GLY A 295 -4.04 16.27 -16.80
N THR A 296 -4.78 17.34 -17.09
CA THR A 296 -4.26 18.73 -16.98
C THR A 296 -5.41 19.65 -16.58
N GLY A 297 -5.22 20.49 -15.55
CA GLY A 297 -6.25 21.40 -15.09
C GLY A 297 -5.70 22.69 -14.47
N ASP A 298 -6.59 23.67 -14.31
CA ASP A 298 -6.40 24.84 -13.46
C ASP A 298 -7.49 24.87 -12.37
N PHE A 299 -7.09 25.18 -11.13
CA PHE A 299 -7.99 25.24 -9.98
C PHE A 299 -7.95 26.61 -9.30
N ARG A 300 -9.02 26.96 -8.59
CA ARG A 300 -9.16 28.24 -7.90
C ARG A 300 -10.19 28.13 -6.77
N GLU A 301 -9.70 28.01 -5.55
CA GLU A 301 -10.51 27.87 -4.35
C GLU A 301 -10.20 28.95 -3.31
N ASP A 302 -11.13 29.19 -2.40
CA ASP A 302 -10.86 29.96 -1.18
C ASP A 302 -10.08 29.03 -0.22
N LEU A 303 -8.93 29.48 0.29
CA LEU A 303 -8.07 28.67 1.17
C LEU A 303 -8.35 29.00 2.64
N PRO A 304 -9.12 28.18 3.39
CA PRO A 304 -9.13 28.28 4.84
C PRO A 304 -7.75 27.87 5.35
N VAL A 305 -7.21 28.61 6.32
CA VAL A 305 -5.97 28.22 7.00
C VAL A 305 -6.28 28.09 8.47
N ALA A 306 -5.98 26.94 9.06
CA ALA A 306 -5.98 26.74 10.50
C ALA A 306 -4.54 26.58 10.98
N SER A 307 -4.22 27.18 12.12
CA SER A 307 -2.91 27.02 12.78
C SER A 307 -3.12 26.98 14.28
N GLY A 308 -2.22 26.29 14.99
CA GLY A 308 -2.21 26.24 16.44
C GLY A 308 -1.00 25.46 16.98
N ALA A 309 -0.81 25.59 18.30
CA ALA A 309 0.18 24.84 19.06
C ALA A 309 -0.36 24.52 20.46
N ILE A 310 0.06 23.38 21.01
CA ILE A 310 -0.21 22.94 22.38
C ILE A 310 1.10 23.01 23.15
N TRP A 311 1.22 23.95 24.10
CA TRP A 311 2.48 24.30 24.77
C TRP A 311 2.74 23.53 26.08
N ASP A 312 1.68 23.01 26.73
CA ASP A 312 1.81 22.15 27.93
C ASP A 312 1.42 20.68 27.61
N LEU A 313 1.62 20.24 26.37
CA LEU A 313 1.76 18.80 26.12
C LEU A 313 3.15 18.39 26.63
N SER A 314 3.19 17.48 27.59
CA SER A 314 4.41 17.00 28.24
C SER A 314 4.50 15.49 28.12
N CYS A 315 5.73 15.00 27.97
CA CYS A 315 6.10 13.59 27.95
C CYS A 315 7.17 13.39 29.05
N PRO A 316 6.80 13.37 30.35
CA PRO A 316 7.75 13.52 31.45
C PRO A 316 8.90 12.51 31.36
N PRO A 317 10.17 12.95 31.35
CA PRO A 317 10.69 14.20 31.91
C PRO A 317 10.57 15.46 31.03
N VAL A 318 10.19 15.33 29.75
CA VAL A 318 10.14 16.44 28.78
C VAL A 318 8.96 17.38 29.07
N GLU A 319 9.22 18.61 29.52
CA GLU A 319 8.17 19.62 29.81
C GLU A 319 8.55 21.10 29.49
N GLY A 320 7.86 21.65 28.48
CA GLY A 320 7.79 23.08 28.15
C GLY A 320 9.03 23.72 27.52
N THR A 321 10.23 23.55 28.09
CA THR A 321 11.47 24.18 27.59
C THR A 321 12.67 23.26 27.81
N GLU A 322 13.29 22.83 26.71
CA GLU A 322 14.36 21.83 26.72
C GLU A 322 15.62 22.31 25.98
N ASP A 323 16.73 21.63 26.26
CA ASP A 323 18.00 21.77 25.55
C ASP A 323 18.18 20.53 24.64
N LEU A 324 18.26 20.71 23.31
CA LEU A 324 18.60 19.66 22.34
C LEU A 324 20.08 19.74 21.94
N THR A 325 20.72 18.61 21.60
CA THR A 325 22.05 18.60 20.95
C THR A 325 21.92 18.40 19.43
N ILE A 326 22.11 19.47 18.66
CA ILE A 326 22.10 19.48 17.18
C ILE A 326 23.49 19.94 16.70
N ASP A 327 24.12 19.25 15.75
CA ASP A 327 25.50 19.51 15.29
C ASP A 327 26.55 19.58 16.45
N GLY A 328 26.32 18.82 17.53
CA GLY A 328 27.13 18.89 18.75
C GLY A 328 27.05 20.25 19.48
N SER A 329 26.02 21.05 19.20
CA SER A 329 25.71 22.35 19.78
C SER A 329 24.37 22.31 20.51
N THR A 330 24.26 22.95 21.67
CA THR A 330 23.02 22.97 22.44
C THR A 330 22.06 24.04 21.93
N VAL A 331 20.80 23.68 21.65
CA VAL A 331 19.73 24.55 21.17
C VAL A 331 18.57 24.55 22.20
N GLU A 332 18.24 25.73 22.73
CA GLU A 332 17.10 25.94 23.64
C GLU A 332 15.80 25.99 22.82
N VAL A 333 14.88 25.04 23.06
CA VAL A 333 13.62 24.87 22.31
C VAL A 333 12.40 24.95 23.22
N GLN A 334 11.21 25.09 22.64
CA GLN A 334 9.96 24.69 23.29
C GLN A 334 9.53 23.32 22.76
N CYS A 335 8.82 22.55 23.59
CA CYS A 335 8.26 21.26 23.22
C CYS A 335 6.74 21.26 23.36
N GLY A 336 6.06 20.41 22.59
CA GLY A 336 4.61 20.25 22.64
C GLY A 336 4.05 19.67 21.34
N PHE A 337 2.88 20.12 20.89
CA PHE A 337 2.30 19.67 19.61
C PHE A 337 2.08 20.82 18.63
N THR A 338 2.58 20.67 17.40
CA THR A 338 2.37 21.57 16.26
C THR A 338 2.67 20.82 14.95
N PRO A 339 2.09 21.17 13.78
CA PRO A 339 2.46 20.53 12.51
C PRO A 339 3.96 20.68 12.17
N PRO A 340 4.59 19.69 11.52
CA PRO A 340 6.04 19.69 11.25
C PRO A 340 6.51 20.75 10.25
N PHE A 341 5.60 21.27 9.43
CA PHE A 341 5.80 22.35 8.48
C PHE A 341 4.70 23.42 8.62
N SER A 342 4.87 24.59 8.00
CA SER A 342 3.94 25.71 8.22
C SER A 342 2.52 25.40 7.73
N ALA A 343 1.54 26.04 8.37
CA ALA A 343 0.13 25.89 8.00
C ALA A 343 -0.13 26.29 6.52
N GLY A 344 0.61 27.26 6.00
CA GLY A 344 0.56 27.62 4.57
C GLY A 344 0.92 26.44 3.67
N MET A 345 2.03 25.75 3.95
CA MET A 345 2.45 24.56 3.22
C MET A 345 1.40 23.44 3.32
N ALA A 346 0.94 23.13 4.54
CA ALA A 346 -0.02 22.05 4.80
C ALA A 346 -1.32 22.22 3.99
N PHE A 347 -1.93 23.40 4.07
CA PHE A 347 -3.20 23.68 3.38
C PHE A 347 -3.02 23.84 1.87
N MET A 348 -1.91 24.42 1.40
CA MET A 348 -1.63 24.50 -0.03
C MET A 348 -1.39 23.11 -0.65
N MET A 349 -0.58 22.25 -0.01
CA MET A 349 -0.40 20.87 -0.47
C MET A 349 -1.73 20.14 -0.51
N GLY A 350 -2.52 20.16 0.57
CA GLY A 350 -3.80 19.47 0.63
C GLY A 350 -4.78 19.88 -0.47
N VAL A 351 -5.00 21.19 -0.69
CA VAL A 351 -5.93 21.65 -1.74
C VAL A 351 -5.37 21.41 -3.15
N SER A 352 -4.05 21.55 -3.35
CA SER A 352 -3.44 21.32 -4.66
C SER A 352 -3.46 19.84 -5.04
N LEU A 353 -3.08 18.94 -4.12
CA LEU A 353 -3.15 17.48 -4.30
C LEU A 353 -4.59 17.03 -4.58
N VAL A 354 -5.57 17.44 -3.77
CA VAL A 354 -6.98 17.07 -4.00
C VAL A 354 -7.48 17.55 -5.36
N SER A 355 -7.05 18.75 -5.81
CA SER A 355 -7.42 19.27 -7.14
C SER A 355 -6.84 18.44 -8.30
N ALA A 356 -5.63 17.89 -8.13
CA ALA A 356 -4.99 17.02 -9.11
C ALA A 356 -5.57 15.59 -9.06
N PHE A 357 -5.74 15.03 -7.86
CA PHE A 357 -6.29 13.69 -7.62
C PHE A 357 -7.75 13.56 -8.08
N ASP A 358 -8.64 14.51 -7.78
CA ASP A 358 -10.05 14.42 -8.22
C ASP A 358 -10.15 14.39 -9.76
N ASN A 359 -9.29 15.13 -10.48
CA ASN A 359 -9.29 15.05 -11.94
C ASN A 359 -8.78 13.71 -12.48
N GLY A 360 -7.77 13.10 -11.86
CA GLY A 360 -7.32 11.75 -12.20
C GLY A 360 -8.38 10.71 -11.87
N PHE A 361 -8.81 10.66 -10.60
CA PHE A 361 -9.72 9.66 -10.05
C PHE A 361 -11.12 9.68 -10.69
N GLN A 362 -11.72 10.84 -10.98
CA GLN A 362 -13.03 10.89 -11.64
C GLN A 362 -12.96 10.35 -13.09
N GLN A 363 -11.82 10.54 -13.78
CA GLN A 363 -11.61 9.96 -15.10
C GLN A 363 -11.32 8.46 -14.99
N LEU A 364 -10.46 8.04 -14.07
CA LEU A 364 -10.17 6.63 -13.79
C LEU A 364 -11.45 5.84 -13.44
N ALA A 365 -12.25 6.35 -12.50
CA ALA A 365 -13.50 5.72 -12.08
C ALA A 365 -14.50 5.60 -13.23
N THR A 366 -14.64 6.60 -14.10
CA THR A 366 -15.53 6.49 -15.28
C THR A 366 -14.99 5.55 -16.35
N VAL A 367 -13.68 5.45 -16.53
CA VAL A 367 -13.06 4.50 -17.48
C VAL A 367 -13.17 3.05 -16.96
N ILE A 368 -12.98 2.82 -15.66
CA ILE A 368 -13.20 1.51 -15.04
C ILE A 368 -14.71 1.16 -15.03
N GLU A 369 -15.60 2.09 -14.73
CA GLU A 369 -17.06 1.86 -14.78
C GLU A 369 -17.53 1.51 -16.21
N ASP A 370 -17.03 2.22 -17.24
CA ASP A 370 -17.33 1.90 -18.65
C ASP A 370 -16.73 0.55 -19.10
N GLN A 371 -15.51 0.19 -18.67
CA GLN A 371 -14.85 -1.06 -19.09
C GLN A 371 -15.34 -2.29 -18.33
N VAL A 372 -15.42 -2.23 -16.99
CA VAL A 372 -16.03 -3.29 -16.17
C VAL A 372 -17.51 -3.42 -16.48
N GLY A 373 -18.22 -2.32 -16.77
CA GLY A 373 -19.60 -2.37 -17.24
C GLY A 373 -19.77 -3.11 -18.57
N ALA A 374 -18.88 -2.88 -19.53
CA ALA A 374 -18.87 -3.62 -20.80
C ALA A 374 -18.48 -5.09 -20.64
N TRP A 375 -17.53 -5.40 -19.74
CA TRP A 375 -17.16 -6.77 -19.40
C TRP A 375 -18.31 -7.52 -18.71
N MET A 376 -19.01 -6.88 -17.76
CA MET A 376 -20.22 -7.41 -17.13
C MET A 376 -21.37 -7.66 -18.14
N GLU A 377 -21.43 -6.91 -19.25
CA GLU A 377 -22.36 -7.13 -20.38
C GLU A 377 -21.89 -8.28 -21.31
N GLU A 378 -20.61 -8.68 -21.26
CA GLU A 378 -20.05 -9.81 -22.04
C GLU A 378 -20.03 -11.14 -21.26
N ILE A 379 -19.94 -11.11 -19.92
CA ILE A 379 -20.09 -12.30 -19.06
C ILE A 379 -21.53 -12.57 -18.58
N SER A 380 -22.44 -11.60 -18.71
CA SER A 380 -23.87 -11.88 -18.54
C SER A 380 -24.37 -12.70 -19.71
N GLU A 381 -24.99 -13.85 -19.44
CA GLU A 381 -25.81 -14.55 -20.44
C GLU A 381 -26.83 -13.56 -21.02
N GLU A 382 -26.98 -13.53 -22.36
CA GLU A 382 -28.08 -12.77 -22.96
C GLU A 382 -29.40 -13.38 -22.43
N GLU A 383 -30.13 -12.66 -21.57
CA GLU A 383 -31.53 -13.00 -21.24
C GLU A 383 -32.29 -13.09 -22.57
N ASP A 384 -32.51 -14.31 -23.07
CA ASP A 384 -33.20 -14.54 -24.34
C ASP A 384 -34.60 -13.93 -24.21
N VAL A 385 -35.02 -13.09 -25.17
CA VAL A 385 -36.24 -12.28 -25.03
C VAL A 385 -37.37 -12.88 -25.86
N PHE A 386 -38.42 -13.35 -25.18
CA PHE A 386 -39.67 -13.73 -25.84
C PHE A 386 -40.49 -12.49 -26.21
N VAL A 387 -41.03 -12.48 -27.44
CA VAL A 387 -41.84 -11.38 -27.97
C VAL A 387 -43.28 -11.84 -28.13
N CYS A 388 -44.16 -11.35 -27.26
CA CYS A 388 -45.59 -11.62 -27.23
C CYS A 388 -46.26 -11.31 -28.59
N ASP A 389 -47.36 -12.00 -28.92
CA ASP A 389 -48.06 -11.88 -30.23
C ASP A 389 -48.73 -10.49 -30.42
N ASP A 390 -48.87 -9.69 -29.34
CA ASP A 390 -49.26 -8.27 -29.39
C ASP A 390 -48.09 -7.26 -29.45
N GLY A 391 -46.86 -7.71 -29.18
CA GLY A 391 -45.62 -6.94 -29.22
C GLY A 391 -45.12 -6.40 -27.86
N GLU A 392 -45.57 -6.97 -26.73
CA GLU A 392 -44.85 -6.91 -25.44
C GLU A 392 -43.60 -7.83 -25.46
N GLU A 393 -42.63 -7.59 -24.58
CA GLU A 393 -41.32 -8.26 -24.53
C GLU A 393 -41.09 -8.73 -23.07
N ILE A 394 -40.79 -10.02 -22.87
CA ILE A 394 -40.58 -10.68 -21.56
C ILE A 394 -39.34 -11.60 -21.60
N PRO A 395 -38.75 -11.99 -20.46
CA PRO A 395 -37.72 -13.03 -20.41
C PRO A 395 -38.25 -14.36 -20.99
N ALA A 396 -37.44 -15.09 -21.76
CA ALA A 396 -37.84 -16.36 -22.35
C ALA A 396 -38.02 -17.49 -21.34
N GLU A 397 -37.41 -17.39 -20.15
CA GLU A 397 -37.74 -18.26 -19.01
C GLU A 397 -39.22 -18.18 -18.58
N TRP A 398 -39.95 -17.13 -19.01
CA TRP A 398 -41.40 -16.98 -18.76
C TRP A 398 -42.26 -17.45 -19.96
N GLU A 399 -41.68 -18.03 -21.03
CA GLU A 399 -42.48 -18.63 -22.11
C GLU A 399 -43.00 -20.03 -21.71
N ASN A 400 -44.31 -20.15 -21.41
CA ASN A 400 -45.00 -21.37 -20.96
C ASN A 400 -44.71 -21.80 -19.50
N ASP A 401 -44.33 -20.87 -18.60
CA ASP A 401 -44.03 -21.18 -17.18
C ASP A 401 -45.29 -21.50 -16.32
N GLY A 402 -46.49 -21.23 -16.84
CA GLY A 402 -47.77 -21.41 -16.18
C GLY A 402 -48.46 -20.13 -15.69
N TRP A 403 -47.91 -18.94 -15.94
CA TRP A 403 -48.46 -17.64 -15.55
C TRP A 403 -48.66 -16.67 -16.73
N GLU A 404 -49.82 -16.00 -16.76
CA GLU A 404 -50.23 -15.08 -17.85
C GLU A 404 -49.55 -13.70 -17.65
N ASP A 405 -48.30 -13.58 -18.10
CA ASP A 405 -47.44 -12.41 -17.88
C ASP A 405 -47.32 -11.49 -19.13
N CYS A 406 -47.41 -12.02 -20.36
CA CYS A 406 -47.80 -11.25 -21.55
C CYS A 406 -49.23 -10.69 -21.37
N SER A 407 -49.45 -9.40 -21.65
CA SER A 407 -50.77 -8.74 -21.53
C SER A 407 -51.91 -9.36 -22.35
N ASP A 408 -51.63 -10.27 -23.30
CA ASP A 408 -52.61 -11.00 -24.10
C ASP A 408 -52.60 -12.53 -23.94
N GLY A 409 -51.73 -13.08 -23.08
CA GLY A 409 -51.61 -14.53 -22.82
C GLY A 409 -51.07 -15.33 -24.01
N SER A 410 -50.08 -14.79 -24.72
CA SER A 410 -49.44 -15.44 -25.89
C SER A 410 -48.17 -16.24 -25.57
N ASP A 411 -47.58 -15.98 -24.40
CA ASP A 411 -46.75 -16.89 -23.60
C ASP A 411 -47.52 -18.17 -23.23
N GLU A 412 -48.65 -18.02 -22.53
CA GLU A 412 -49.49 -19.10 -21.96
C GLU A 412 -50.49 -19.67 -22.97
N ASN A 413 -50.03 -19.87 -24.20
CA ASN A 413 -50.88 -20.26 -25.32
C ASN A 413 -51.39 -21.70 -25.16
N GLU A 414 -52.64 -21.91 -24.72
CA GLU A 414 -53.25 -23.25 -24.51
C GLU A 414 -53.20 -24.24 -25.72
N GLU A 415 -52.91 -23.80 -26.96
CA GLU A 415 -52.64 -24.72 -28.10
C GLU A 415 -51.13 -25.02 -28.33
N GLN A 416 -50.24 -24.36 -27.58
CA GLN A 416 -48.79 -24.58 -27.45
C GLN A 416 -48.32 -25.03 -26.05
N ALA A 417 -49.13 -24.91 -24.99
CA ALA A 417 -48.97 -25.56 -23.67
C ALA A 417 -49.14 -27.10 -23.69
N GLY A 418 -48.78 -27.69 -24.83
CA GLY A 418 -48.60 -29.10 -25.13
C GLY A 418 -47.47 -29.26 -26.16
N GLY A 419 -46.54 -28.31 -26.20
CA GLY A 419 -45.20 -28.49 -26.73
C GLY A 419 -44.53 -29.65 -25.99
N THR A 420 -43.73 -30.40 -26.72
CA THR A 420 -43.13 -31.62 -26.19
C THR A 420 -41.67 -31.66 -26.57
N PHE A 421 -40.81 -31.50 -25.56
CA PHE A 421 -39.42 -31.87 -25.72
C PHE A 421 -39.35 -33.34 -26.16
N THR A 422 -38.44 -33.62 -27.10
CA THR A 422 -38.27 -34.96 -27.68
C THR A 422 -36.87 -35.42 -27.37
N CYS A 423 -36.75 -36.16 -26.27
CA CYS A 423 -35.53 -36.79 -25.78
C CYS A 423 -34.73 -37.43 -26.90
N ASP A 424 -33.39 -37.48 -26.80
CA ASP A 424 -32.56 -37.99 -27.90
C ASP A 424 -32.77 -39.51 -28.14
N ASN A 425 -33.25 -40.26 -27.13
CA ASN A 425 -33.76 -41.63 -27.27
C ASN A 425 -35.04 -41.76 -28.12
N GLY A 426 -35.80 -40.67 -28.28
CA GLY A 426 -37.08 -40.58 -28.98
C GLY A 426 -38.33 -40.70 -28.10
N GLU A 427 -38.19 -40.56 -26.78
CA GLU A 427 -39.31 -40.28 -25.86
C GLU A 427 -39.76 -38.80 -25.97
N VAL A 428 -40.89 -38.49 -25.33
CA VAL A 428 -41.68 -37.29 -25.61
C VAL A 428 -42.37 -36.84 -24.32
N ILE A 429 -41.78 -35.87 -23.64
CA ILE A 429 -42.23 -35.26 -22.37
C ILE A 429 -42.95 -33.92 -22.66
N PRO A 430 -43.56 -33.22 -21.68
CA PRO A 430 -43.93 -31.81 -21.81
C PRO A 430 -42.67 -30.94 -21.94
N ALA A 431 -42.72 -29.86 -22.73
CA ALA A 431 -41.60 -28.90 -22.79
C ALA A 431 -41.43 -28.05 -21.51
N SER A 432 -42.39 -28.08 -20.59
CA SER A 432 -42.25 -27.48 -19.25
C SER A 432 -41.52 -28.39 -18.25
N TRP A 433 -40.87 -29.45 -18.74
CA TRP A 433 -39.96 -30.36 -18.02
C TRP A 433 -38.60 -30.37 -18.75
N GLU A 434 -38.23 -29.26 -19.38
CA GLU A 434 -36.95 -29.04 -20.03
C GLU A 434 -36.20 -28.03 -19.15
N ASN A 435 -35.17 -28.48 -18.42
CA ASN A 435 -34.48 -27.75 -17.34
C ASN A 435 -35.37 -27.39 -16.12
N ASP A 436 -36.19 -28.32 -15.64
CA ASP A 436 -37.03 -28.13 -14.43
C ASP A 436 -36.40 -28.69 -13.14
N GLY A 437 -35.33 -29.47 -13.27
CA GLY A 437 -34.50 -29.96 -12.17
C GLY A 437 -34.71 -31.44 -11.79
N GLU A 438 -35.56 -32.19 -12.49
CA GLU A 438 -35.71 -33.65 -12.32
C GLU A 438 -35.71 -34.43 -13.66
N GLU A 439 -34.91 -35.51 -13.76
CA GLU A 439 -34.76 -36.38 -14.95
C GLU A 439 -36.11 -37.04 -15.37
N ASP A 440 -36.83 -36.50 -16.36
CA ASP A 440 -38.13 -37.03 -16.83
C ASP A 440 -38.04 -37.74 -18.21
N CYS A 441 -37.02 -37.45 -19.04
CA CYS A 441 -36.58 -38.32 -20.15
C CYS A 441 -35.74 -39.48 -19.61
N SER A 442 -35.97 -40.72 -20.08
CA SER A 442 -35.17 -41.89 -19.64
C SER A 442 -33.75 -41.99 -20.23
N ASP A 443 -33.19 -40.85 -20.62
CA ASP A 443 -31.81 -40.62 -21.07
C ASP A 443 -31.30 -39.19 -20.76
N GLY A 444 -31.85 -38.50 -19.75
CA GLY A 444 -31.34 -37.23 -19.20
C GLY A 444 -31.42 -35.97 -20.07
N SER A 445 -31.56 -36.12 -21.40
CA SER A 445 -31.42 -35.05 -22.39
C SER A 445 -32.39 -33.86 -22.30
N ASP A 446 -33.33 -33.86 -21.37
CA ASP A 446 -34.26 -32.78 -21.04
C ASP A 446 -33.72 -31.79 -20.00
N GLU A 447 -32.86 -32.26 -19.10
CA GLU A 447 -32.00 -31.38 -18.30
C GLU A 447 -30.72 -31.07 -19.09
N ASN A 448 -30.10 -29.92 -18.84
CA ASN A 448 -28.83 -29.55 -19.48
C ASN A 448 -27.67 -30.37 -18.89
N ASP A 449 -27.57 -31.62 -19.37
CA ASP A 449 -26.76 -32.76 -18.91
C ASP A 449 -25.34 -32.36 -18.40
N GLU A 450 -24.69 -31.41 -19.06
CA GLU A 450 -23.33 -30.96 -18.73
C GLU A 450 -23.26 -30.27 -17.35
N SER A 451 -24.21 -29.39 -17.00
CA SER A 451 -24.17 -28.65 -15.72
C SER A 451 -24.73 -29.42 -14.53
N SER A 452 -25.62 -30.39 -14.79
CA SER A 452 -26.13 -31.31 -13.78
C SER A 452 -25.10 -32.42 -13.45
N GLU A 453 -24.45 -33.03 -14.46
CA GLU A 453 -23.31 -33.94 -14.22
C GLU A 453 -22.16 -33.21 -13.50
N ALA A 454 -21.89 -31.94 -13.81
CA ALA A 454 -20.91 -31.11 -13.09
C ALA A 454 -21.26 -30.95 -11.61
N MET A 455 -22.50 -30.54 -11.29
CA MET A 455 -22.92 -30.37 -9.90
C MET A 455 -22.88 -31.70 -9.12
N GLU A 456 -23.35 -32.80 -9.72
CA GLU A 456 -23.21 -34.14 -9.11
C GLU A 456 -21.73 -34.55 -8.94
N ARG A 457 -20.83 -34.15 -9.84
CA ARG A 457 -19.38 -34.40 -9.74
C ARG A 457 -18.77 -33.69 -8.53
N PHE A 458 -19.09 -32.41 -8.31
CA PHE A 458 -18.67 -31.69 -7.10
C PHE A 458 -19.31 -32.25 -5.82
N GLU A 459 -20.59 -32.62 -5.82
CA GLU A 459 -21.22 -33.26 -4.66
C GLU A 459 -20.56 -34.61 -4.31
N ARG A 460 -20.20 -35.43 -5.31
CA ARG A 460 -19.46 -36.69 -5.11
C ARG A 460 -18.08 -36.46 -4.49
N MET A 461 -17.34 -35.46 -4.98
CA MET A 461 -16.03 -35.09 -4.42
C MET A 461 -16.16 -34.60 -2.98
N ALA A 462 -17.15 -33.75 -2.69
CA ALA A 462 -17.43 -33.26 -1.34
C ALA A 462 -17.86 -34.37 -0.38
N GLU A 463 -18.75 -35.31 -0.78
CA GLU A 463 -19.10 -36.46 0.07
C GLU A 463 -17.87 -37.36 0.30
N ALA A 464 -17.03 -37.60 -0.71
CA ALA A 464 -15.79 -38.36 -0.53
C ALA A 464 -14.89 -37.71 0.53
N LEU A 465 -14.54 -36.42 0.37
CA LEU A 465 -13.74 -35.67 1.34
C LEU A 465 -14.34 -35.69 2.75
N MET A 466 -15.66 -35.52 2.91
CA MET A 466 -16.32 -35.57 4.23
C MET A 466 -16.29 -36.95 4.90
N ASN A 467 -16.01 -38.03 4.17
CA ASN A 467 -15.87 -39.38 4.71
C ASN A 467 -14.43 -39.75 5.16
N THR A 468 -13.44 -38.90 4.87
CA THR A 468 -12.00 -39.12 5.13
C THR A 468 -11.58 -38.83 6.59
N ASN A 469 -10.27 -38.79 6.82
CA ASN A 469 -9.67 -38.31 8.05
C ASN A 469 -9.72 -36.77 8.23
N LEU A 470 -9.90 -35.96 7.17
CA LEU A 470 -9.67 -34.50 7.11
C LEU A 470 -10.16 -33.69 8.31
N ASN A 471 -11.44 -33.82 8.71
CA ASN A 471 -11.99 -33.08 9.86
C ASN A 471 -11.21 -33.36 11.16
N LYS A 472 -10.63 -34.55 11.33
CA LYS A 472 -9.84 -34.93 12.52
C LYS A 472 -8.41 -34.42 12.43
N THR A 473 -7.88 -34.26 11.22
CA THR A 473 -6.60 -33.60 10.94
C THR A 473 -6.69 -32.13 11.33
N MET A 474 -7.73 -31.42 10.88
CA MET A 474 -8.00 -30.04 11.27
C MET A 474 -8.30 -29.88 12.77
N GLU A 475 -8.99 -30.85 13.40
CA GLU A 475 -9.21 -30.89 14.85
C GLU A 475 -7.89 -31.09 15.63
N ALA A 476 -7.01 -32.00 15.16
CA ALA A 476 -5.70 -32.26 15.76
C ALA A 476 -4.68 -31.14 15.53
N PHE A 477 -4.74 -30.45 14.39
CA PHE A 477 -3.99 -29.25 14.06
C PHE A 477 -4.32 -28.13 15.04
N GLY A 478 -5.61 -27.79 15.18
CA GLY A 478 -6.06 -26.79 16.14
C GLY A 478 -5.70 -27.11 17.60
N GLU A 479 -5.89 -28.37 18.04
CA GLU A 479 -5.47 -28.82 19.38
C GLU A 479 -3.95 -28.77 19.61
N LYS A 480 -3.12 -28.81 18.56
CA LYS A 480 -1.65 -28.75 18.65
C LYS A 480 -1.14 -27.32 18.57
N LEU A 481 -1.69 -26.51 17.65
CA LEU A 481 -1.35 -25.10 17.49
C LEU A 481 -1.68 -24.29 18.76
N GLU A 482 -2.84 -24.53 19.40
CA GLU A 482 -3.20 -23.89 20.69
C GLU A 482 -2.17 -24.18 21.80
N ILE A 483 -1.47 -25.32 21.76
CA ILE A 483 -0.48 -25.72 22.78
C ILE A 483 0.91 -25.16 22.50
N LEU A 484 1.23 -24.90 21.24
CA LEU A 484 2.54 -24.43 20.81
C LEU A 484 2.66 -22.90 20.92
N VAL A 485 1.72 -22.19 20.28
CA VAL A 485 1.66 -20.72 20.26
C VAL A 485 1.55 -20.11 21.67
N GLU A 486 1.09 -20.87 22.68
CA GLU A 486 1.07 -20.44 24.10
C GLU A 486 2.48 -20.15 24.68
N ASP A 487 3.54 -20.79 24.17
CA ASP A 487 4.92 -20.55 24.66
C ASP A 487 5.61 -19.36 23.94
N ASN A 488 5.15 -18.95 22.75
CA ASN A 488 5.81 -17.93 21.90
C ASN A 488 5.10 -16.56 21.83
N VAL A 489 3.82 -16.45 22.23
CA VAL A 489 3.18 -15.14 22.45
C VAL A 489 3.47 -14.65 23.88
N PRO A 490 4.23 -13.56 24.11
CA PRO A 490 4.37 -12.99 25.44
C PRO A 490 3.05 -12.37 25.93
N SER A 491 2.80 -12.40 27.23
CA SER A 491 1.52 -11.96 27.80
C SER A 491 1.32 -10.43 27.82
N GLU A 492 2.42 -9.69 27.71
CA GLU A 492 2.56 -8.22 27.70
C GLU A 492 3.73 -7.94 26.73
N PRO A 493 3.66 -6.92 25.84
CA PRO A 493 4.71 -6.65 24.84
C PRO A 493 6.00 -6.08 25.46
N VAL A 494 7.06 -5.96 24.66
CA VAL A 494 8.33 -5.32 25.10
C VAL A 494 8.21 -3.79 25.13
N LEU A 495 7.54 -3.22 24.12
CA LEU A 495 7.14 -1.81 24.03
C LEU A 495 5.61 -1.73 24.08
N ASP A 496 5.04 -1.09 25.11
CA ASP A 496 3.62 -0.73 25.07
C ASP A 496 3.43 0.57 24.27
N ILE A 497 2.93 0.42 23.04
CA ILE A 497 2.72 1.55 22.13
C ILE A 497 1.60 2.49 22.66
N GLU A 498 0.65 2.01 23.47
CA GLU A 498 -0.42 2.87 24.02
C GLU A 498 0.13 3.92 25.02
N ASP A 499 1.23 3.65 25.71
CA ASP A 499 1.90 4.59 26.62
C ASP A 499 2.92 5.50 25.90
N SER A 500 3.12 5.36 24.58
CA SER A 500 4.03 6.21 23.80
C SER A 500 3.58 7.68 23.72
N CYS A 501 4.52 8.61 23.83
CA CYS A 501 4.26 10.05 23.77
C CYS A 501 5.08 10.73 22.67
N GLY A 502 4.40 11.14 21.59
CA GLY A 502 4.98 11.90 20.48
C GLY A 502 4.95 13.40 20.74
N ILE A 503 6.10 14.07 20.56
CA ILE A 503 6.28 15.50 20.84
C ILE A 503 7.11 16.20 19.75
N MET A 504 6.83 17.48 19.53
CA MET A 504 7.45 18.32 18.51
C MET A 504 8.26 19.44 19.17
N PHE A 505 9.40 19.82 18.58
CA PHE A 505 10.29 20.87 19.09
C PHE A 505 10.34 22.08 18.16
N TRP A 506 10.31 23.30 18.70
CA TRP A 506 10.42 24.53 17.91
C TRP A 506 11.17 25.66 18.63
N THR A 507 11.76 26.57 17.85
CA THR A 507 12.39 27.80 18.34
C THR A 507 11.39 28.95 18.38
N THR A 508 11.37 29.72 19.46
CA THR A 508 10.48 30.89 19.65
C THR A 508 11.00 32.19 19.03
N GLU A 509 12.31 32.31 18.76
CA GLU A 509 12.88 33.52 18.13
C GLU A 509 12.46 33.67 16.67
N ASP A 510 12.41 32.56 15.93
CA ASP A 510 12.09 32.52 14.49
C ASP A 510 10.77 31.80 14.14
N SER A 511 10.03 31.25 15.11
CA SER A 511 8.83 30.41 14.89
C SER A 511 9.05 29.28 13.86
N ARG A 512 10.01 28.39 14.13
CA ARG A 512 10.37 27.26 13.25
C ARG A 512 10.47 25.95 14.04
N VAL A 513 9.86 24.88 13.52
CA VAL A 513 10.01 23.49 14.02
C VAL A 513 11.41 22.98 13.68
N VAL A 514 12.08 22.38 14.66
CA VAL A 514 13.48 21.89 14.54
C VAL A 514 13.62 20.39 14.70
N GLY A 515 12.56 19.67 15.11
CA GLY A 515 12.58 18.23 15.23
C GLY A 515 11.30 17.66 15.85
N LEU A 516 11.29 16.33 16.01
CA LEU A 516 10.28 15.57 16.76
C LEU A 516 10.97 14.53 17.63
N ALA A 517 10.29 14.04 18.65
CA ALA A 517 10.64 12.79 19.33
C ALA A 517 9.40 11.93 19.57
N LEU A 518 9.61 10.61 19.56
CA LEU A 518 8.73 9.62 20.16
C LEU A 518 9.43 9.10 21.41
N LEU A 519 8.73 9.12 22.55
CA LEU A 519 9.23 8.58 23.81
C LEU A 519 8.34 7.44 24.31
N ASN A 520 8.90 6.50 25.06
CA ASN A 520 8.20 5.36 25.69
C ASN A 520 8.69 5.13 27.15
N ASP A 521 7.97 4.37 27.97
CA ASP A 521 8.31 4.08 29.39
C ASP A 521 8.69 2.59 29.55
N GLU A 522 10.00 2.28 29.59
CA GLU A 522 10.52 0.91 29.67
C GLU A 522 10.15 0.20 31.00
N ASP A 523 10.06 0.94 32.11
CA ASP A 523 10.00 0.39 33.48
C ASP A 523 8.59 0.55 34.12
N GLY A 524 7.66 1.23 33.44
CA GLY A 524 6.29 1.51 33.90
C GLY A 524 6.23 2.42 35.13
N ASP A 525 7.09 3.44 35.16
CA ASP A 525 7.46 4.26 36.33
C ASP A 525 7.09 5.76 36.19
N ASP A 526 6.44 6.15 35.09
CA ASP A 526 6.17 7.52 34.62
C ASP A 526 7.47 8.27 34.19
N SER A 527 8.54 7.57 33.76
CA SER A 527 9.76 8.21 33.23
C SER A 527 10.10 7.80 31.80
N MET A 528 9.67 8.65 30.86
CA MET A 528 9.79 8.41 29.43
C MET A 528 11.24 8.54 28.95
N GLU A 529 11.70 7.59 28.14
CA GLU A 529 13.00 7.58 27.46
C GLU A 529 12.81 7.74 25.94
N VAL A 530 13.82 8.29 25.25
CA VAL A 530 13.74 8.59 23.80
C VAL A 530 13.84 7.31 23.00
N LEU A 531 12.75 6.92 22.34
CA LEU A 531 12.68 5.79 21.40
C LEU A 531 13.06 6.22 19.98
N LEU A 532 12.74 7.47 19.61
CA LEU A 532 13.13 8.10 18.35
C LEU A 532 13.25 9.61 18.56
N GLY A 533 14.28 10.27 18.03
CA GLY A 533 14.40 11.74 18.07
C GLY A 533 15.83 12.25 18.29
N PRO A 534 16.00 13.56 18.53
CA PRO A 534 17.29 14.18 18.85
C PRO A 534 17.74 13.86 20.28
N ASP A 535 19.03 14.04 20.59
CA ASP A 535 19.56 13.98 21.96
C ASP A 535 18.96 15.13 22.81
N ILE A 536 18.08 14.77 23.74
CA ILE A 536 17.44 15.69 24.70
C ILE A 536 18.23 15.69 26.01
N VAL A 537 18.82 16.82 26.38
CA VAL A 537 19.87 16.91 27.41
C VAL A 537 19.36 16.56 28.82
N GLY A 538 19.51 15.28 29.19
CA GLY A 538 19.17 14.76 30.51
C GLY A 538 18.00 13.77 30.55
N VAL A 539 17.41 13.48 29.39
CA VAL A 539 16.61 12.27 29.14
C VAL A 539 17.57 11.11 28.86
N ALA A 540 17.08 9.87 28.85
CA ALA A 540 17.82 8.70 28.41
C ALA A 540 17.37 8.27 27.00
N GLU A 541 18.21 7.49 26.31
CA GLU A 541 17.84 6.70 25.13
C GLU A 541 17.19 5.40 25.62
N HIS A 542 16.07 5.01 25.03
CA HIS A 542 15.30 3.81 25.41
C HIS A 542 16.11 2.53 25.15
N GLY A 543 15.95 1.48 25.97
CA GLY A 543 16.75 0.26 25.89
C GLY A 543 16.47 -0.67 24.70
N VAL A 544 15.47 -0.35 23.87
CA VAL A 544 15.09 -1.09 22.66
C VAL A 544 15.65 -0.37 21.42
N GLU A 545 16.39 -1.12 20.61
CA GLU A 545 16.97 -0.67 19.34
C GLU A 545 16.02 -1.04 18.19
N LEU A 546 15.66 -0.06 17.35
CA LEU A 546 14.80 -0.23 16.16
C LEU A 546 15.54 0.30 14.93
N ASN A 547 15.24 -0.23 13.75
CA ASN A 547 15.86 0.17 12.49
C ASN A 547 15.21 1.43 11.87
N LEU A 548 14.66 2.27 12.75
CA LEU A 548 14.08 3.58 12.48
C LEU A 548 15.06 4.68 12.92
N LEU A 549 15.81 5.20 11.96
CA LEU A 549 16.85 6.20 12.18
C LEU A 549 16.24 7.62 12.22
N TYR A 550 16.61 8.41 13.22
CA TYR A 550 16.35 9.85 13.27
C TYR A 550 17.61 10.64 12.86
N PHE A 551 17.41 11.76 12.18
CA PHE A 551 18.49 12.68 11.79
C PHE A 551 18.12 14.14 12.06
N ASP A 552 19.10 14.95 12.48
CA ASP A 552 19.06 16.41 12.44
C ASP A 552 20.37 17.01 11.87
N GLY A 553 20.38 18.32 11.62
CA GLY A 553 21.60 19.09 11.35
C GLY A 553 22.34 18.72 10.06
N ASP A 554 23.68 18.73 10.11
CA ASP A 554 24.53 18.30 9.00
C ASP A 554 24.31 16.82 8.65
N ASP A 555 24.07 15.94 9.63
CA ASP A 555 23.84 14.50 9.41
C ASP A 555 22.53 14.25 8.64
N ALA A 556 21.45 14.99 8.94
CA ALA A 556 20.22 14.96 8.14
C ALA A 556 20.39 15.53 6.73
N ARG A 557 21.33 16.46 6.53
CA ARG A 557 21.59 17.04 5.21
C ARG A 557 22.39 16.12 4.31
N ASP A 558 23.34 15.37 4.87
CA ASP A 558 24.06 14.33 4.14
C ASP A 558 23.11 13.14 3.85
N ALA A 559 22.31 12.68 4.82
CA ALA A 559 21.30 11.64 4.59
C ALA A 559 20.22 12.03 3.56
N LYS A 560 19.70 13.28 3.61
CA LYS A 560 18.83 13.81 2.54
C LYS A 560 19.54 13.79 1.18
N ALA A 561 20.83 14.14 1.12
CA ALA A 561 21.57 14.27 -0.13
C ALA A 561 21.76 12.93 -0.87
N ASP A 562 21.97 11.84 -0.14
CA ASP A 562 22.14 10.51 -0.71
C ASP A 562 20.84 9.98 -1.34
N ILE A 563 19.68 10.21 -0.71
CA ILE A 563 18.38 9.75 -1.24
C ILE A 563 17.82 10.57 -2.41
N LEU A 564 18.37 11.76 -2.73
CA LEU A 564 17.79 12.65 -3.74
C LEU A 564 17.73 12.04 -5.15
N GLY A 565 18.68 11.14 -5.45
CA GLY A 565 18.81 10.49 -6.73
C GLY A 565 17.86 9.31 -6.93
N LEU A 566 17.34 8.74 -5.84
CA LEU A 566 16.46 7.57 -5.87
C LEU A 566 15.07 8.03 -6.32
N ILE A 567 14.56 7.48 -7.43
CA ILE A 567 13.28 7.87 -8.02
C ILE A 567 12.48 6.68 -8.57
N ASP A 568 13.14 5.68 -9.14
CA ASP A 568 12.51 4.42 -9.54
C ASP A 568 12.43 3.49 -8.31
N ILE A 569 11.44 2.58 -8.23
CA ILE A 569 11.28 1.70 -7.05
C ILE A 569 12.57 0.92 -6.73
N ARG A 570 13.26 0.43 -7.76
CA ARG A 570 14.54 -0.29 -7.69
C ARG A 570 15.69 0.52 -7.10
N ASP A 571 15.61 1.85 -7.07
CA ASP A 571 16.60 2.68 -6.39
C ASP A 571 16.40 2.69 -4.87
N ILE A 572 15.16 2.50 -4.41
CA ILE A 572 14.75 2.63 -2.99
C ILE A 572 14.57 1.24 -2.34
N ALA A 573 14.19 0.25 -3.15
CA ALA A 573 14.02 -1.16 -2.80
C ALA A 573 14.62 -2.01 -3.96
N PRO A 574 15.94 -2.26 -3.95
CA PRO A 574 16.59 -3.07 -4.96
C PRO A 574 16.28 -4.56 -4.75
N GLU A 575 16.09 -5.29 -5.84
CA GLU A 575 15.77 -6.73 -5.84
C GLU A 575 16.80 -7.58 -5.07
N SER A 576 18.10 -7.25 -5.12
CA SER A 576 19.14 -7.96 -4.36
C SER A 576 19.11 -7.73 -2.84
N ARG A 577 18.19 -6.90 -2.32
CA ARG A 577 17.86 -6.81 -0.88
C ARG A 577 16.55 -7.53 -0.52
N HIS A 578 15.94 -8.21 -1.48
CA HIS A 578 14.65 -8.88 -1.37
C HIS A 578 14.84 -10.39 -1.58
N ASP A 579 15.51 -11.02 -0.63
CA ASP A 579 15.87 -12.43 -0.66
C ASP A 579 14.60 -13.31 -0.58
N VAL A 580 14.26 -13.94 -1.70
CA VAL A 580 13.10 -14.84 -1.83
C VAL A 580 13.53 -16.30 -2.09
N GLU A 581 14.72 -16.72 -1.63
CA GLU A 581 15.18 -18.12 -1.77
C GLU A 581 14.21 -19.09 -1.06
N GLU A 582 13.79 -18.79 0.19
CA GLU A 582 12.91 -19.66 0.98
C GLU A 582 11.49 -19.75 0.38
N LEU A 583 10.91 -18.63 -0.05
CA LEU A 583 9.68 -18.62 -0.87
C LEU A 583 9.79 -19.49 -2.13
N TYR A 584 10.93 -19.47 -2.82
CA TYR A 584 11.14 -20.30 -4.02
C TYR A 584 11.39 -21.77 -3.69
N ASP A 585 12.02 -22.13 -2.57
CA ASP A 585 12.16 -23.53 -2.14
C ASP A 585 10.80 -24.12 -1.68
N ILE A 586 9.86 -23.27 -1.20
CA ILE A 586 8.47 -23.62 -0.84
C ILE A 586 7.56 -23.76 -2.07
N LEU A 587 7.59 -22.80 -3.01
CA LEU A 587 6.63 -22.72 -4.13
C LEU A 587 7.19 -23.21 -5.49
N GLY A 588 8.50 -23.15 -5.69
CA GLY A 588 9.20 -23.68 -6.87
C GLY A 588 9.00 -22.90 -8.18
N ASP A 589 9.17 -23.63 -9.30
CA ASP A 589 9.10 -23.12 -10.68
C ASP A 589 7.78 -22.37 -11.01
N ASP A 590 6.71 -22.60 -10.25
CA ASP A 590 5.40 -21.97 -10.45
C ASP A 590 5.32 -20.54 -9.84
N PHE A 591 6.21 -20.19 -8.89
CA PHE A 591 6.34 -18.84 -8.32
C PHE A 591 7.30 -17.95 -9.12
N LEU A 592 8.47 -18.47 -9.51
CA LEU A 592 9.45 -17.78 -10.36
C LEU A 592 9.72 -18.54 -11.67
N PRO A 593 8.79 -18.49 -12.65
CA PRO A 593 8.96 -19.17 -13.93
C PRO A 593 10.08 -18.57 -14.79
N ASP A 594 10.84 -19.44 -15.47
CA ASP A 594 12.01 -19.08 -16.32
C ASP A 594 13.17 -18.36 -15.56
N LEU A 595 13.28 -18.52 -14.23
CA LEU A 595 14.38 -18.03 -13.38
C LEU A 595 15.79 -18.32 -13.96
N ASP A 596 16.67 -17.30 -13.99
CA ASP A 596 18.01 -17.42 -14.58
C ASP A 596 18.99 -18.13 -13.63
N GLN A 597 19.21 -19.41 -13.86
CA GLN A 597 20.18 -20.25 -13.13
C GLN A 597 21.63 -19.96 -13.56
N THR A 598 22.00 -18.67 -13.57
CA THR A 598 23.39 -18.23 -13.68
C THR A 598 23.99 -18.15 -12.27
N ASP A 599 25.27 -18.49 -12.18
CA ASP A 599 26.11 -18.61 -10.98
C ASP A 599 27.46 -18.05 -11.45
N THR A 600 27.76 -16.80 -11.06
CA THR A 600 28.83 -15.99 -11.66
C THR A 600 30.20 -16.19 -11.02
N ASP A 601 30.30 -16.50 -9.72
CA ASP A 601 31.56 -16.75 -9.01
C ASP A 601 31.97 -18.25 -8.87
N GLU A 602 31.03 -19.20 -9.05
CA GLU A 602 31.11 -20.65 -8.79
C GLU A 602 31.03 -21.10 -7.29
N ASP A 603 30.39 -20.33 -6.40
CA ASP A 603 30.03 -20.69 -5.01
C ASP A 603 29.00 -21.83 -4.95
N GLY A 604 27.82 -21.61 -5.53
CA GLY A 604 26.70 -22.54 -5.53
C GLY A 604 25.31 -21.95 -5.24
N VAL A 605 25.23 -20.69 -4.79
CA VAL A 605 24.05 -19.82 -4.94
C VAL A 605 23.93 -19.38 -6.42
N ILE A 606 22.82 -18.76 -6.82
CA ILE A 606 22.63 -18.16 -8.17
C ILE A 606 22.52 -16.64 -8.08
N ASP A 607 22.87 -15.92 -9.15
CA ASP A 607 22.90 -14.44 -9.28
C ASP A 607 21.55 -13.72 -8.95
N PHE A 608 20.49 -14.45 -8.61
CA PHE A 608 19.19 -13.91 -8.20
C PHE A 608 18.93 -14.03 -6.67
N PHE A 609 19.65 -14.93 -5.98
CA PHE A 609 19.60 -15.12 -4.53
C PHE A 609 20.93 -14.73 -3.84
N ASP A 610 21.99 -14.48 -4.60
CA ASP A 610 23.25 -13.95 -4.06
C ASP A 610 23.13 -12.44 -3.76
N GLN A 611 24.10 -11.93 -3.02
CA GLN A 611 24.25 -10.52 -2.64
C GLN A 611 25.68 -9.99 -2.93
N ASP A 612 26.60 -10.82 -3.44
CA ASP A 612 27.99 -10.52 -3.82
C ASP A 612 28.34 -11.27 -5.14
N ASP A 613 27.58 -11.00 -6.22
CA ASP A 613 27.53 -11.73 -7.52
C ASP A 613 28.89 -12.19 -8.10
N ASP A 614 29.98 -11.44 -7.84
CA ASP A 614 31.32 -11.72 -8.35
C ASP A 614 32.38 -12.11 -7.30
N GLY A 615 32.00 -12.16 -6.03
CA GLY A 615 32.85 -12.53 -4.90
C GLY A 615 33.98 -11.54 -4.58
N ASP A 616 33.80 -10.23 -4.85
CA ASP A 616 34.73 -9.17 -4.43
C ASP A 616 34.67 -8.91 -2.91
N GLY A 617 33.51 -9.13 -2.27
CA GLY A 617 33.23 -8.78 -0.89
C GLY A 617 32.63 -7.38 -0.73
N MET A 618 31.90 -6.92 -1.74
CA MET A 618 31.06 -5.71 -1.72
C MET A 618 29.69 -6.11 -2.22
N PHE A 619 28.63 -5.72 -1.51
CA PHE A 619 27.29 -6.11 -1.91
C PHE A 619 26.87 -5.50 -3.25
N ASP A 620 26.01 -6.16 -4.03
CA ASP A 620 25.65 -5.71 -5.39
C ASP A 620 24.97 -4.33 -5.45
N TRP A 621 24.27 -3.95 -4.37
CA TRP A 621 23.70 -2.60 -4.21
C TRP A 621 24.74 -1.53 -3.85
N GLU A 622 25.98 -1.92 -3.50
CA GLU A 622 27.13 -1.03 -3.27
C GLU A 622 28.15 -1.05 -4.44
N ASP A 623 28.24 -2.11 -5.24
CA ASP A 623 29.17 -2.17 -6.37
C ASP A 623 28.62 -1.53 -7.68
N PRO A 624 29.39 -0.68 -8.36
CA PRO A 624 29.01 -0.13 -9.68
C PRO A 624 29.18 -1.05 -10.92
N ASP A 625 29.59 -2.33 -10.80
CA ASP A 625 29.79 -3.28 -11.91
C ASP A 625 29.58 -4.76 -11.44
N PRO A 626 28.53 -5.14 -10.68
CA PRO A 626 28.50 -6.32 -9.78
C PRO A 626 28.80 -7.69 -10.42
N LEU A 627 28.67 -7.81 -11.74
CA LEU A 627 28.99 -9.03 -12.50
C LEU A 627 30.45 -9.06 -13.04
N ALA A 628 31.42 -8.39 -12.40
CA ALA A 628 32.72 -8.03 -13.02
C ALA A 628 34.01 -8.49 -12.28
N PRO A 629 34.21 -9.82 -12.10
CA PRO A 629 35.04 -10.44 -11.06
C PRO A 629 36.35 -9.76 -10.65
N PRO A 630 36.65 -9.72 -9.33
CA PRO A 630 37.61 -8.82 -8.68
C PRO A 630 38.93 -8.70 -9.41
N VAL A 631 39.44 -7.47 -9.55
CA VAL A 631 40.61 -7.12 -10.39
C VAL A 631 41.94 -7.59 -9.76
N THR A 632 42.10 -8.91 -9.78
CA THR A 632 43.07 -9.79 -9.10
C THR A 632 44.27 -9.14 -8.39
N GLY A 633 44.21 -9.16 -7.06
CA GLY A 633 45.35 -9.71 -6.31
C GLY A 633 45.73 -9.06 -4.97
N PHE A 634 44.97 -9.38 -3.92
CA PHE A 634 45.53 -9.66 -2.60
C PHE A 634 45.12 -11.07 -2.14
N PRO A 635 45.87 -11.72 -1.23
CA PRO A 635 45.65 -13.13 -0.90
C PRO A 635 44.71 -13.33 0.29
N GLU A 636 43.94 -14.41 0.22
CA GLU A 636 43.22 -15.10 1.31
C GLU A 636 43.92 -14.97 2.69
N ASP A 637 43.20 -14.49 3.70
CA ASP A 637 43.40 -14.77 5.12
C ASP A 637 42.02 -15.15 5.69
N GLU A 638 41.89 -16.34 6.31
CA GLU A 638 40.60 -16.95 6.72
C GLU A 638 39.78 -16.05 7.66
N ILE A 639 38.57 -15.63 7.24
CA ILE A 639 37.51 -15.08 8.12
C ILE A 639 36.41 -16.14 8.27
N ASP A 640 36.63 -17.05 9.21
CA ASP A 640 35.72 -18.15 9.58
C ASP A 640 34.60 -17.60 10.51
N THR A 641 33.63 -16.90 9.92
CA THR A 641 32.44 -16.36 10.61
C THR A 641 31.17 -16.59 9.81
N ILE A 642 30.47 -17.69 10.13
CA ILE A 642 29.07 -17.93 9.75
C ILE A 642 28.18 -17.27 10.82
N PRO A 643 27.35 -16.26 10.48
CA PRO A 643 26.09 -16.03 11.19
C PRO A 643 25.18 -17.23 10.90
N GLY A 644 24.51 -17.78 11.92
CA GLY A 644 23.43 -18.73 11.67
C GLY A 644 22.14 -17.96 11.40
N PRO A 645 21.24 -18.46 10.51
CA PRO A 645 19.92 -17.85 10.35
C PRO A 645 19.16 -17.83 11.68
N THR A 646 18.33 -16.81 11.85
CA THR A 646 17.52 -16.53 13.03
C THR A 646 16.05 -16.54 12.64
N MET A 647 15.25 -17.31 13.38
CA MET A 647 13.80 -17.43 13.26
C MET A 647 13.11 -16.06 13.31
N LEU A 648 12.32 -15.63 12.29
CA LEU A 648 11.62 -14.32 12.31
C LEU A 648 10.26 -14.09 11.54
N ALA A 649 9.69 -14.99 10.74
CA ALA A 649 8.34 -14.85 10.12
C ALA A 649 7.12 -15.54 10.84
N VAL A 650 5.98 -14.82 10.97
CA VAL A 650 4.64 -15.12 11.60
C VAL A 650 4.40 -14.98 13.12
N ILE A 651 3.42 -14.13 13.49
CA ILE A 651 2.15 -14.58 14.11
C ILE A 651 1.01 -13.76 13.48
N THR A 652 0.49 -14.23 12.35
CA THR A 652 -0.55 -13.49 11.59
C THR A 652 -1.72 -14.35 11.09
N MET A 653 -1.74 -15.65 11.38
CA MET A 653 -2.84 -16.61 11.06
C MET A 653 -4.15 -16.43 11.88
N LEU A 654 -4.43 -15.25 12.45
CA LEU A 654 -5.69 -14.97 13.16
C LEU A 654 -6.39 -13.63 12.83
N GLY A 655 -6.00 -12.95 11.75
CA GLY A 655 -6.65 -11.71 11.31
C GLY A 655 -8.11 -11.84 10.80
N ALA A 656 -8.53 -13.02 10.35
CA ALA A 656 -9.77 -13.20 9.56
C ALA A 656 -10.97 -13.84 10.29
N ALA A 657 -10.84 -14.26 11.57
CA ALA A 657 -11.85 -15.09 12.25
C ALA A 657 -12.79 -14.34 13.23
N ALA A 658 -12.67 -13.00 13.35
CA ALA A 658 -13.27 -12.24 14.46
C ALA A 658 -14.64 -11.55 14.17
N ILE A 659 -15.17 -11.58 12.95
CA ILE A 659 -16.34 -10.76 12.55
C ILE A 659 -17.70 -11.51 12.57
N LEU A 660 -17.72 -12.85 12.51
CA LEU A 660 -18.97 -13.64 12.39
C LEU A 660 -19.20 -14.72 13.47
N MET A 661 -18.88 -14.44 14.74
CA MET A 661 -19.35 -15.26 15.88
C MET A 661 -20.36 -14.53 16.78
N PRO A 662 -21.57 -15.09 17.01
CA PRO A 662 -22.62 -14.40 17.77
C PRO A 662 -22.34 -14.40 19.28
N ARG A 663 -22.13 -13.20 19.85
CA ARG A 663 -22.03 -12.98 21.30
C ARG A 663 -23.25 -13.58 22.03
N ARG A 664 -22.98 -14.53 22.92
CA ARG A 664 -24.00 -15.15 23.78
C ARG A 664 -24.12 -14.39 25.10
N GLU A 665 -25.19 -13.61 25.24
CA GLU A 665 -25.58 -12.95 26.49
C GLU A 665 -26.01 -13.95 27.60
N ASP A 666 -26.03 -13.47 28.85
CA ASP A 666 -26.57 -14.12 30.06
C ASP A 666 -27.47 -13.12 30.84
#